data_AF-A0A9P6RM94-F1
#
_entry.id   AF-A0A9P6RM94-F1
#
_cell.length_a   1.000
_cell.length_b   1.000
_cell.length_c   1.000
_cell.angle_alpha   90.00
_cell.angle_beta   90.00
_cell.angle_gamma   90.00
#
_symmetry.space_group_name_H-M   'P 1'
#
loop_
_entity.id
_entity.type
_entity.pdbx_description
1 polymer ?
#
loop_
_entity_poly.entity_id
_entity_poly.type
_entity_poly.pdbx_seq_one_letter_code
_entity_poly.pdbx_strand_id
1 'polypeptide(L)'
;MSTQLAAQGIELIDGYSADQLALNADLYVVGNVVTRGNLLMEAILDQGLPYTSARLTASNFFVIEADEYDTAFFDKRSKFIHYRPRTVVLNNLEYDHADIFPDLAAIETQFHHLVRTVPAAGRIIVNGRDEALERVLTRGCWSEVEPFGVADGWQSQPLDEGPIDQSFAVCWQAQRVGTVRWQSLGEHNWLNALAALAAARHVGVAPAAGAEALARFAGIKRRMETSGCVGGITVYDDFAHHPSAISTTIAGLRARIGAQARILAVLEPHSNTMKLGVMKALLPASLAQADLIFAYGAPAGPDALGWDLAQTLAPLGERAYAFNHLEALAHAVIMAARPSDHIVVMSNGSFGTVLSRQNETLQVELLGGRRIKVKGKDVLLEFSAPTAAELMQSAETCAQTIELDFLWECAGTDEFNFAALAEEYFGMQATSVERAALALRLHSAPVYFRRKGRGQYQRAPEEQLKAALAALERRSQQAALQATYEAELTAHRLPAAFEAAAYSEQPAESLLAERPATEIQAFSIDDISTTEIDDAFSVEWLANDRLRIGVHIAAPALGIARDDIIDLQARTRLSTVYVPGDKITMLPAALVDTFTLKEGGLRPVLSFYTIIDSATQDIVATETRVERVFIAHNLRHNLLEETVTAEAIAAGEGDYPYKKEIAVLWPFAQALYEKRQQARINYGLKRETPRHADFNFAIEGEFVSITPRRRGSPLDLMVAELAILVNSSWGALLAKYGVPGIYRAQRAFGLNRTRLQIGPAPHEGLGVEQYAWSTSPLRRYIDLVNQWQLLACVQHGVAAKLVAPFKPKDVDLYAIVQNFEDTYQAYADHQNRMERFWCLRWLKQEKRKRVLASVIKGDLVRFDEIPLLLHVPGLGVHARDTKIWLDILAIDELNIEVSCRPSQVLEGGETQNFTGDAAASCA
;
A
#
# COMPACT_ATOMS: atom_id res chain seq x y z
N MET A 1 24.62 4.73 8.18
CA MET A 1 24.39 6.19 8.15
C MET A 1 24.79 6.86 9.46
N SER A 2 24.25 6.47 10.61
CA SER A 2 24.51 7.13 11.91
C SER A 2 26.00 7.22 12.30
N THR A 3 26.78 6.15 12.09
CA THR A 3 28.25 6.17 12.36
C THR A 3 29.01 7.16 11.46
N GLN A 4 28.57 7.32 10.21
CA GLN A 4 29.16 8.25 9.25
C GLN A 4 28.83 9.71 9.61
N LEU A 5 27.57 9.99 9.96
CA LEU A 5 27.12 11.31 10.40
C LEU A 5 27.85 11.74 11.68
N ALA A 6 27.96 10.85 12.66
CA ALA A 6 28.74 11.12 13.88
C ALA A 6 30.24 11.37 13.59
N ALA A 7 30.84 10.62 12.66
CA ALA A 7 32.23 10.85 12.25
C ALA A 7 32.44 12.19 11.52
N GLN A 8 31.38 12.76 10.94
CA GLN A 8 31.37 14.09 10.33
C GLN A 8 31.02 15.21 11.33
N GLY A 9 30.90 14.89 12.63
CA GLY A 9 30.56 15.84 13.68
C GLY A 9 29.08 16.26 13.67
N ILE A 10 28.23 15.53 12.95
CA ILE A 10 26.78 15.79 12.93
C ILE A 10 26.18 15.16 14.18
N GLU A 11 25.52 15.99 14.99
CA GLU A 11 24.81 15.56 16.19
C GLU A 11 23.65 14.64 15.80
N LEU A 12 23.49 13.55 16.56
CA LEU A 12 22.45 12.56 16.32
C LEU A 12 21.36 12.70 17.37
N ILE A 13 20.12 12.77 16.90
CA ILE A 13 18.93 12.67 17.74
C ILE A 13 18.44 11.23 17.66
N ASP A 14 18.37 10.55 18.80
CA ASP A 14 17.90 9.17 18.87
C ASP A 14 16.36 9.12 18.91
N GLY A 15 15.77 8.19 18.15
CA GLY A 15 14.31 7.99 18.08
C GLY A 15 13.63 8.75 16.94
N TYR A 16 12.32 8.55 16.80
CA TYR A 16 11.51 9.07 15.69
C TYR A 16 10.25 9.80 16.21
N SER A 17 10.40 10.72 17.17
CA SER A 17 9.25 11.48 17.70
C SER A 17 8.76 12.52 16.70
N ALA A 18 7.45 12.72 16.61
CA ALA A 18 6.86 13.81 15.84
C ALA A 18 7.29 15.21 16.34
N ASP A 19 7.69 15.33 17.62
CA ASP A 19 8.17 16.59 18.20
C ASP A 19 9.46 17.09 17.53
N GLN A 20 10.20 16.20 16.87
CA GLN A 20 11.40 16.57 16.11
C GLN A 20 11.06 17.47 14.91
N LEU A 21 9.79 17.59 14.51
CA LEU A 21 9.35 18.60 13.55
C LEU A 21 9.60 20.04 14.04
N ALA A 22 9.76 20.26 15.35
CA ALA A 22 10.13 21.56 15.91
C ALA A 22 11.51 22.04 15.45
N LEU A 23 12.37 21.15 14.93
CA LEU A 23 13.63 21.53 14.28
C LEU A 23 13.41 22.33 13.00
N ASN A 24 12.20 22.27 12.43
CA ASN A 24 11.74 23.05 11.28
C ASN A 24 12.71 22.95 10.09
N ALA A 25 13.03 21.71 9.71
CA ALA A 25 13.99 21.45 8.63
C ALA A 25 13.42 21.90 7.28
N ASP A 26 14.26 22.53 6.46
CA ASP A 26 13.90 22.89 5.08
C ASP A 26 13.71 21.65 4.19
N LEU A 27 14.37 20.54 4.52
CA LEU A 27 14.31 19.25 3.82
C LEU A 27 14.61 18.09 4.77
N TYR A 28 13.74 17.10 4.80
CA TYR A 28 13.95 15.86 5.54
C TYR A 28 14.67 14.83 4.66
N VAL A 29 15.86 14.38 5.09
CA VAL A 29 16.58 13.31 4.40
C VAL A 29 16.27 11.98 5.08
N VAL A 30 15.48 11.15 4.40
CA VAL A 30 15.02 9.86 4.90
C VAL A 30 15.97 8.75 4.42
N GLY A 31 16.24 7.76 5.27
CA GLY A 31 16.93 6.54 4.83
C GLY A 31 16.17 5.80 3.73
N ASN A 32 16.78 4.77 3.14
CA ASN A 32 16.18 4.08 2.00
C ASN A 32 14.83 3.39 2.31
N VAL A 33 14.62 2.96 3.56
CA VAL A 33 13.38 2.28 3.99
C VAL A 33 12.99 2.77 5.38
N VAL A 34 11.71 3.11 5.54
CA VAL A 34 11.07 3.42 6.84
C VAL A 34 9.73 2.70 6.89
N THR A 35 9.46 2.01 7.99
CA THR A 35 8.19 1.29 8.19
C THR A 35 7.04 2.26 8.47
N ARG A 36 5.84 1.98 7.95
CA ARG A 36 4.61 2.72 8.28
C ARG A 36 4.32 2.66 9.78
N GLY A 37 3.74 3.72 10.33
CA GLY A 37 3.54 3.90 11.78
C GLY A 37 4.75 4.51 12.51
N ASN A 38 5.83 4.85 11.78
CA ASN A 38 6.91 5.68 12.32
C ASN A 38 6.38 7.10 12.57
N LEU A 39 6.29 7.52 13.83
CA LEU A 39 5.60 8.77 14.21
C LEU A 39 6.15 10.03 13.52
N LEU A 40 7.46 10.18 13.42
CA LEU A 40 8.07 11.31 12.72
C LEU A 40 7.78 11.26 11.22
N MET A 41 7.89 10.09 10.59
CA MET A 41 7.60 9.95 9.16
C MET A 41 6.13 10.18 8.83
N GLU A 42 5.20 9.64 9.62
CA GLU A 42 3.76 9.92 9.46
C GLU A 42 3.49 11.41 9.63
N ALA A 43 4.08 12.08 10.63
CA ALA A 43 3.92 13.51 10.81
C ALA A 43 4.51 14.35 9.65
N ILE A 44 5.65 13.94 9.08
CA ILE A 44 6.24 14.56 7.86
C ILE A 44 5.27 14.41 6.68
N LEU A 45 4.69 13.22 6.48
CA LEU A 45 3.75 12.94 5.40
C LEU A 45 2.41 13.68 5.58
N ASP A 46 1.84 13.65 6.77
CA ASP A 46 0.57 14.30 7.12
C ASP A 46 0.64 15.82 6.95
N GLN A 47 1.80 16.42 7.24
CA GLN A 47 2.06 17.85 7.03
C GLN A 47 2.54 18.18 5.61
N GLY A 48 2.79 17.17 4.76
CA GLY A 48 3.28 17.36 3.40
C GLY A 48 4.65 18.04 3.33
N LEU A 49 5.51 17.81 4.32
CA LEU A 49 6.82 18.46 4.42
C LEU A 49 7.79 17.91 3.37
N PRO A 50 8.70 18.74 2.82
CA PRO A 50 9.64 18.29 1.79
C PRO A 50 10.58 17.20 2.31
N TYR A 51 10.67 16.07 1.61
CA TYR A 51 11.61 15.00 1.96
C TYR A 51 12.30 14.40 0.73
N THR A 52 13.46 13.77 0.95
CA THR A 52 14.23 13.05 -0.08
C THR A 52 14.93 11.83 0.50
N SER A 53 15.31 10.86 -0.33
CA SER A 53 16.12 9.73 0.13
C SER A 53 17.60 10.12 0.27
N ALA A 54 18.26 9.58 1.28
CA ALA A 54 19.69 9.77 1.50
C ALA A 54 20.51 9.25 0.31
N ARG A 55 21.50 10.04 -0.12
CA ARG A 55 22.42 9.70 -1.22
C ARG A 55 23.85 9.70 -0.71
N LEU A 56 24.58 8.62 -0.98
CA LEU A 56 26.01 8.52 -0.63
C LEU A 56 26.89 9.37 -1.56
N THR A 57 26.47 9.55 -2.82
CA THR A 57 27.22 10.30 -3.84
C THR A 57 26.25 11.11 -4.72
N ALA A 58 26.80 12.00 -5.55
CA ALA A 58 26.06 12.72 -6.59
C ALA A 58 25.77 11.84 -7.84
N SER A 59 26.06 10.54 -7.79
CA SER A 59 25.82 9.64 -8.90
C SER A 59 24.32 9.46 -9.17
N ASN A 60 23.99 9.23 -10.44
CA ASN A 60 22.63 8.90 -10.88
C ASN A 60 22.27 7.42 -10.66
N PHE A 61 23.19 6.61 -10.14
CA PHE A 61 22.96 5.19 -9.88
C PHE A 61 22.35 4.97 -8.49
N PHE A 62 21.26 4.21 -8.47
CA PHE A 62 20.64 3.68 -7.25
C PHE A 62 20.77 2.16 -7.26
N VAL A 63 21.43 1.61 -6.24
CA VAL A 63 21.65 0.18 -6.08
C VAL A 63 20.89 -0.27 -4.83
N ILE A 64 20.05 -1.27 -4.97
CA ILE A 64 19.20 -1.79 -3.91
C ILE A 64 19.16 -3.32 -3.97
N GLU A 65 19.12 -3.95 -2.81
CA GLU A 65 18.83 -5.37 -2.66
C GLU A 65 17.31 -5.57 -2.63
N ALA A 66 16.83 -6.55 -3.37
CA ALA A 66 15.42 -6.84 -3.53
C ALA A 66 15.07 -8.13 -2.79
N ASP A 67 13.96 -8.11 -2.03
CA ASP A 67 13.38 -9.28 -1.39
C ASP A 67 12.01 -9.65 -2.01
N GLU A 68 11.62 -10.91 -1.86
CA GLU A 68 10.40 -11.50 -2.41
C GLU A 68 9.17 -11.29 -1.52
N TYR A 69 9.31 -10.62 -0.37
CA TYR A 69 8.19 -10.32 0.52
C TYR A 69 7.09 -9.50 -0.15
N ASP A 70 5.85 -9.66 0.35
CA ASP A 70 4.67 -8.89 -0.03
C ASP A 70 4.96 -7.38 -0.09
N THR A 71 4.43 -6.73 -1.13
CA THR A 71 4.49 -5.26 -1.27
C THR A 71 3.72 -4.57 -0.15
N ALA A 72 2.51 -5.05 0.12
CA ALA A 72 1.62 -4.54 1.15
C ALA A 72 0.62 -5.64 1.55
N PHE A 73 -0.14 -5.43 2.63
CA PHE A 73 -1.15 -6.41 3.04
C PHE A 73 -2.20 -6.72 1.96
N PHE A 74 -2.44 -5.77 1.03
CA PHE A 74 -3.37 -5.88 -0.09
C PHE A 74 -2.70 -6.18 -1.44
N ASP A 75 -1.37 -6.11 -1.55
CA ASP A 75 -0.63 -6.46 -2.76
C ASP A 75 0.36 -7.57 -2.43
N LYS A 76 -0.09 -8.81 -2.69
CA LYS A 76 0.61 -10.07 -2.43
C LYS A 76 1.72 -10.38 -3.44
N ARG A 77 2.04 -9.45 -4.34
CA ARG A 77 3.18 -9.59 -5.24
C ARG A 77 4.44 -9.08 -4.54
N SER A 78 5.58 -9.66 -4.90
CA SER A 78 6.88 -9.29 -4.34
C SER A 78 7.22 -7.83 -4.61
N LYS A 79 7.74 -7.10 -3.61
CA LYS A 79 8.06 -5.66 -3.68
C LYS A 79 8.85 -5.24 -4.91
N PHE A 80 9.76 -6.11 -5.35
CA PHE A 80 10.70 -5.80 -6.43
C PHE A 80 10.04 -5.51 -7.79
N ILE A 81 8.77 -5.85 -7.99
CA ILE A 81 8.05 -5.51 -9.23
C ILE A 81 7.90 -3.99 -9.41
N HIS A 82 8.03 -3.22 -8.33
CA HIS A 82 7.87 -1.76 -8.33
C HIS A 82 9.19 -1.02 -8.58
N TYR A 83 10.33 -1.71 -8.54
CA TYR A 83 11.66 -1.08 -8.60
C TYR A 83 12.08 -0.64 -10.00
N ARG A 84 11.43 -1.14 -11.05
CA ARG A 84 11.70 -0.83 -12.48
C ARG A 84 13.20 -0.75 -12.82
N PRO A 85 13.98 -1.80 -12.54
CA PRO A 85 15.43 -1.77 -12.72
C PRO A 85 15.83 -1.75 -14.19
N ARG A 86 16.91 -1.00 -14.50
CA ARG A 86 17.60 -1.07 -15.80
C ARG A 86 18.65 -2.17 -15.85
N THR A 87 19.23 -2.51 -14.70
CA THR A 87 20.17 -3.62 -14.52
C THR A 87 19.66 -4.48 -13.39
N VAL A 88 19.43 -5.77 -13.65
CA VAL A 88 19.02 -6.75 -12.63
C VAL A 88 20.14 -7.76 -12.46
N VAL A 89 20.46 -8.10 -11.22
CA VAL A 89 21.33 -9.23 -10.88
C VAL A 89 20.47 -10.30 -10.24
N LEU A 90 20.34 -11.45 -10.89
CA LEU A 90 19.68 -12.64 -10.38
C LEU A 90 20.77 -13.63 -9.95
N ASN A 91 20.93 -13.80 -8.64
CA ASN A 91 22.03 -14.58 -8.09
C ASN A 91 21.68 -16.06 -7.97
N ASN A 92 20.93 -16.45 -6.94
CA ASN A 92 20.41 -17.82 -6.82
C ASN A 92 18.91 -17.73 -6.51
N LEU A 93 18.16 -18.77 -6.84
CA LEU A 93 16.72 -18.84 -6.55
C LEU A 93 16.38 -20.18 -5.89
N GLU A 94 16.01 -20.12 -4.61
CA GLU A 94 15.66 -21.28 -3.79
C GLU A 94 14.28 -21.08 -3.16
N TYR A 95 13.69 -22.15 -2.61
CA TYR A 95 12.43 -22.04 -1.89
C TYR A 95 12.68 -21.43 -0.50
N ASP A 96 12.29 -20.17 -0.34
CA ASP A 96 12.32 -19.42 0.93
C ASP A 96 10.98 -18.67 1.14
N HIS A 97 10.78 -18.09 2.32
CA HIS A 97 9.55 -17.42 2.76
C HIS A 97 8.30 -18.31 2.63
N ALA A 98 8.37 -19.52 3.18
CA ALA A 98 7.27 -20.47 3.18
C ALA A 98 6.01 -19.99 3.93
N ASP A 99 6.12 -18.89 4.69
CA ASP A 99 5.00 -18.18 5.30
C ASP A 99 4.12 -17.42 4.29
N ILE A 100 4.64 -17.12 3.09
CA ILE A 100 3.93 -16.39 2.02
C ILE A 100 3.88 -17.14 0.69
N PHE A 101 4.85 -18.02 0.40
CA PHE A 101 4.88 -18.79 -0.84
C PHE A 101 4.62 -20.29 -0.60
N PRO A 102 3.70 -20.90 -1.35
CA PRO A 102 3.39 -22.33 -1.19
C PRO A 102 4.49 -23.26 -1.73
N ASP A 103 5.28 -22.82 -2.71
CA ASP A 103 6.35 -23.60 -3.34
C ASP A 103 7.33 -22.70 -4.13
N LEU A 104 8.41 -23.31 -4.66
CA LEU A 104 9.39 -22.63 -5.51
C LEU A 104 8.77 -22.05 -6.80
N ALA A 105 7.77 -22.72 -7.39
CA ALA A 105 7.16 -22.27 -8.65
C ALA A 105 6.38 -20.95 -8.47
N ALA A 106 5.81 -20.72 -7.28
CA ALA A 106 5.22 -19.44 -6.91
C ALA A 106 6.27 -18.32 -6.85
N ILE A 107 7.46 -18.59 -6.29
CA ILE A 107 8.57 -17.62 -6.25
C ILE A 107 9.11 -17.36 -7.66
N GLU A 108 9.32 -18.41 -8.46
CA GLU A 108 9.70 -18.31 -9.87
C GLU A 108 8.73 -17.43 -10.66
N THR A 109 7.43 -17.46 -10.31
CA THR A 109 6.42 -16.60 -10.93
C THR A 109 6.62 -15.13 -10.57
N GLN A 110 6.96 -14.81 -9.32
CA GLN A 110 7.30 -13.43 -8.94
C GLN A 110 8.57 -12.95 -9.65
N PHE A 111 9.61 -13.78 -9.71
CA PHE A 111 10.83 -13.46 -10.44
C PHE A 111 10.57 -13.31 -11.95
N HIS A 112 9.68 -14.11 -12.54
CA HIS A 112 9.27 -13.91 -13.93
C HIS A 112 8.51 -12.59 -14.12
N HIS A 113 7.67 -12.18 -13.16
CA HIS A 113 7.08 -10.84 -13.19
C HIS A 113 8.15 -9.74 -13.13
N LEU A 114 9.20 -9.89 -12.31
CA LEU A 114 10.33 -8.96 -12.29
C LEU A 114 11.02 -8.88 -13.67
N VAL A 115 11.32 -10.03 -14.28
CA VAL A 115 11.91 -10.11 -15.63
C VAL A 115 11.07 -9.31 -16.63
N ARG A 116 9.72 -9.36 -16.53
CA ARG A 116 8.78 -8.56 -17.37
C ARG A 116 8.87 -7.06 -17.17
N THR A 117 9.37 -6.58 -16.04
CA THR A 117 9.52 -5.15 -15.77
C THR A 117 10.83 -4.57 -16.30
N VAL A 118 11.79 -5.41 -16.69
CA VAL A 118 13.08 -4.94 -17.20
C VAL A 118 12.90 -4.47 -18.65
N PRO A 119 13.30 -3.23 -19.01
CA PRO A 119 13.18 -2.76 -20.38
C PRO A 119 14.02 -3.59 -21.36
N ALA A 120 13.65 -3.61 -22.65
CA ALA A 120 14.43 -4.28 -23.69
C ALA A 120 15.87 -3.72 -23.80
N ALA A 121 16.04 -2.41 -23.56
CA ALA A 121 17.35 -1.74 -23.48
C ALA A 121 18.03 -1.86 -22.10
N GLY A 122 17.45 -2.66 -21.20
CA GLY A 122 18.02 -3.04 -19.91
C GLY A 122 18.77 -4.37 -20.01
N ARG A 123 19.33 -4.81 -18.87
CA ARG A 123 20.15 -6.02 -18.82
C ARG A 123 19.87 -6.86 -17.59
N ILE A 124 19.78 -8.17 -17.81
CA ILE A 124 19.63 -9.20 -16.78
C ILE A 124 20.94 -9.97 -16.67
N ILE A 125 21.60 -9.84 -15.54
CA ILE A 125 22.80 -10.59 -15.19
C ILE A 125 22.36 -11.76 -14.34
N VAL A 126 22.59 -12.98 -14.82
CA VAL A 126 21.98 -14.18 -14.23
C VAL A 126 23.05 -15.22 -13.92
N ASN A 127 22.91 -15.94 -12.81
CA ASN A 127 23.75 -17.10 -12.57
C ASN A 127 23.37 -18.21 -13.55
N GLY A 128 24.28 -18.52 -14.47
CA GLY A 128 24.05 -19.56 -15.48
C GLY A 128 24.08 -20.98 -14.92
N ARG A 129 24.42 -21.16 -13.63
CA ARG A 129 24.42 -22.47 -12.97
C ARG A 129 23.11 -22.80 -12.25
N ASP A 130 22.17 -21.85 -12.18
CA ASP A 130 20.94 -22.00 -11.42
C ASP A 130 19.78 -22.43 -12.33
N GLU A 131 19.31 -23.68 -12.14
CA GLU A 131 18.23 -24.27 -12.93
C GLU A 131 16.87 -23.56 -12.73
N ALA A 132 16.62 -22.96 -11.55
CA ALA A 132 15.37 -22.24 -11.29
C ALA A 132 15.34 -20.93 -12.06
N LEU A 133 16.46 -20.21 -12.10
CA LEU A 133 16.60 -19.01 -12.93
C LEU A 133 16.52 -19.33 -14.43
N GLU A 134 17.04 -20.48 -14.88
CA GLU A 134 16.85 -20.96 -16.25
C GLU A 134 15.36 -21.16 -16.59
N ARG A 135 14.58 -21.80 -15.69
CA ARG A 135 13.13 -21.93 -15.85
C ARG A 135 12.41 -20.59 -15.89
N VAL A 136 12.79 -19.65 -15.03
CA VAL A 136 12.23 -18.28 -14.99
C VAL A 136 12.43 -17.57 -16.34
N LEU A 137 13.63 -17.65 -16.92
CA LEU A 137 13.94 -17.01 -18.20
C LEU A 137 13.28 -17.72 -19.39
N THR A 138 13.15 -19.05 -19.34
CA THR A 138 12.49 -19.85 -20.39
C THR A 138 11.02 -19.49 -20.59
N ARG A 139 10.35 -18.99 -19.54
CA ARG A 139 8.98 -18.46 -19.62
C ARG A 139 8.87 -17.18 -20.46
N GLY A 140 9.98 -16.51 -20.74
CA GLY A 140 10.07 -15.34 -21.60
C GLY A 140 11.02 -14.27 -21.03
N CYS A 141 11.89 -13.73 -21.90
CA CYS A 141 12.79 -12.63 -21.59
C CYS A 141 12.96 -11.73 -22.84
N TRP A 142 12.83 -10.42 -22.68
CA TRP A 142 12.89 -9.42 -23.77
C TRP A 142 14.08 -8.45 -23.62
N SER A 143 14.80 -8.56 -22.51
CA SER A 143 16.02 -7.81 -22.23
C SER A 143 17.25 -8.64 -22.62
N GLU A 144 18.39 -7.96 -22.76
CA GLU A 144 19.66 -8.66 -22.95
C GLU A 144 20.04 -9.44 -21.68
N VAL A 145 20.52 -10.67 -21.87
CA VAL A 145 20.92 -11.57 -20.77
C VAL A 145 22.43 -11.76 -20.79
N GLU A 146 23.07 -11.58 -19.65
CA GLU A 146 24.48 -11.90 -19.43
C GLU A 146 24.64 -12.95 -18.33
N PRO A 147 24.99 -14.19 -18.67
CA PRO A 147 25.21 -15.20 -17.67
C PRO A 147 26.58 -15.04 -16.99
N PHE A 148 26.67 -15.46 -15.74
CA PHE A 148 27.94 -15.65 -15.02
C PHE A 148 28.03 -17.07 -14.47
N GLY A 149 29.27 -17.54 -14.24
CA GLY A 149 29.56 -18.88 -13.74
C GLY A 149 29.61 -19.99 -14.81
N VAL A 150 29.36 -19.68 -16.08
CA VAL A 150 29.28 -20.67 -17.19
C VAL A 150 30.22 -20.36 -18.36
N ALA A 151 30.38 -21.33 -19.26
CA ALA A 151 31.25 -21.28 -20.44
C ALA A 151 31.03 -20.01 -21.30
N ASP A 152 29.77 -19.69 -21.55
CA ASP A 152 29.34 -18.62 -22.46
C ASP A 152 29.14 -17.27 -21.77
N GLY A 153 29.67 -17.10 -20.55
CA GLY A 153 29.46 -15.94 -19.70
C GLY A 153 30.70 -15.41 -18.99
N TRP A 154 30.48 -14.68 -17.91
CA TRP A 154 31.55 -14.26 -16.99
C TRP A 154 32.08 -15.45 -16.20
N GLN A 155 33.40 -15.56 -16.09
CA GLN A 155 34.06 -16.69 -15.42
C GLN A 155 35.14 -16.24 -14.46
N SER A 156 35.32 -17.03 -13.41
CA SER A 156 36.46 -16.96 -12.49
C SER A 156 37.40 -18.11 -12.78
N GLN A 157 38.70 -17.84 -12.90
CA GLN A 157 39.75 -18.85 -12.99
C GLN A 157 40.72 -18.70 -11.80
N PRO A 158 41.07 -19.79 -11.09
CA PRO A 158 42.11 -19.75 -10.07
C PRO A 158 43.45 -19.23 -10.64
N LEU A 159 44.26 -18.60 -9.79
CA LEU A 159 45.63 -18.20 -10.15
C LEU A 159 46.63 -19.30 -9.77
N ASP A 160 47.61 -19.56 -10.65
CA ASP A 160 48.58 -20.65 -10.49
C ASP A 160 49.74 -20.36 -9.49
N GLU A 161 49.87 -19.15 -8.95
CA GLU A 161 51.02 -18.72 -8.13
C GLU A 161 50.64 -18.23 -6.72
N GLY A 162 51.09 -18.93 -5.66
CA GLY A 162 51.27 -18.36 -4.30
C GLY A 162 50.18 -18.66 -3.25
N PRO A 163 50.45 -18.45 -1.95
CA PRO A 163 49.78 -19.16 -0.85
C PRO A 163 48.37 -18.63 -0.55
N ILE A 164 47.37 -19.53 -0.52
CA ILE A 164 46.05 -19.41 0.14
C ILE A 164 45.47 -17.98 0.16
N ASP A 165 45.56 -17.24 -0.94
CA ASP A 165 44.74 -16.08 -1.21
C ASP A 165 43.69 -16.54 -2.22
N GLN A 166 42.40 -16.39 -1.90
CA GLN A 166 41.32 -16.80 -2.81
C GLN A 166 41.12 -15.78 -3.94
N SER A 167 42.23 -15.31 -4.49
CA SER A 167 42.36 -14.42 -5.63
C SER A 167 42.08 -15.21 -6.92
N PHE A 168 41.46 -14.56 -7.89
CA PHE A 168 41.06 -15.21 -9.14
C PHE A 168 41.17 -14.24 -10.34
N ALA A 169 41.44 -14.81 -11.51
CA ALA A 169 41.34 -14.10 -12.78
C ALA A 169 39.87 -14.00 -13.20
N VAL A 170 39.47 -12.82 -13.70
CA VAL A 170 38.15 -12.58 -14.25
C VAL A 170 38.25 -12.70 -15.77
N CYS A 171 37.43 -13.58 -16.33
CA CYS A 171 37.34 -13.81 -17.76
C CYS A 171 35.96 -13.41 -18.29
N TRP A 172 35.95 -12.75 -19.44
CA TRP A 172 34.75 -12.40 -20.20
C TRP A 172 34.99 -12.81 -21.65
N GLN A 173 34.07 -13.58 -22.24
CA GLN A 173 34.21 -14.11 -23.61
C GLN A 173 35.55 -14.85 -23.83
N ALA A 174 35.93 -15.72 -22.87
CA ALA A 174 37.20 -16.44 -22.84
C ALA A 174 38.47 -15.57 -22.82
N GLN A 175 38.36 -14.26 -22.66
CA GLN A 175 39.49 -13.34 -22.50
C GLN A 175 39.60 -12.88 -21.05
N ARG A 176 40.83 -12.86 -20.51
CA ARG A 176 41.10 -12.31 -19.18
C ARG A 176 40.94 -10.79 -19.21
N VAL A 177 40.01 -10.27 -18.41
CA VAL A 177 39.67 -8.83 -18.34
C VAL A 177 40.05 -8.16 -17.02
N GLY A 178 40.45 -8.95 -16.02
CA GLY A 178 40.87 -8.43 -14.72
C GLY A 178 41.43 -9.52 -13.80
N THR A 179 41.91 -9.09 -12.63
CA THR A 179 42.32 -9.99 -11.54
C THR A 179 41.82 -9.40 -10.24
N VAL A 180 41.03 -10.17 -9.48
CA VAL A 180 40.55 -9.77 -8.16
C VAL A 180 41.49 -10.36 -7.13
N ARG A 181 42.10 -9.49 -6.31
CA ARG A 181 42.96 -9.88 -5.20
C ARG A 181 42.27 -9.51 -3.90
N TRP A 182 41.75 -10.49 -3.17
CA TRP A 182 40.96 -10.23 -1.96
C TRP A 182 41.05 -11.38 -0.95
N GLN A 183 40.46 -11.19 0.23
CA GLN A 183 40.51 -12.16 1.33
C GLN A 183 39.19 -12.93 1.53
N SER A 184 38.15 -12.63 0.75
CA SER A 184 36.85 -13.30 0.81
C SER A 184 36.97 -14.76 0.33
N LEU A 185 36.36 -15.69 1.07
CA LEU A 185 36.54 -17.14 0.86
C LEU A 185 35.33 -17.76 0.16
N GLY A 186 35.57 -18.74 -0.69
CA GLY A 186 34.57 -19.60 -1.31
C GLY A 186 34.17 -19.14 -2.71
N GLU A 187 33.92 -20.13 -3.58
CA GLU A 187 33.53 -19.91 -4.98
C GLU A 187 32.26 -19.04 -5.13
N HIS A 188 31.33 -19.13 -4.19
CA HIS A 188 30.14 -18.26 -4.15
C HIS A 188 30.50 -16.77 -4.11
N ASN A 189 31.56 -16.38 -3.40
CA ASN A 189 32.03 -15.00 -3.40
C ASN A 189 32.64 -14.62 -4.75
N TRP A 190 33.31 -15.54 -5.45
CA TRP A 190 33.77 -15.30 -6.81
C TRP A 190 32.59 -15.04 -7.75
N LEU A 191 31.54 -15.87 -7.67
CA LEU A 191 30.30 -15.68 -8.45
C LEU A 191 29.64 -14.32 -8.15
N ASN A 192 29.53 -13.93 -6.88
CA ASN A 192 29.02 -12.61 -6.49
C ASN A 192 29.86 -11.46 -7.07
N ALA A 193 31.19 -11.61 -7.08
CA ALA A 193 32.08 -10.63 -7.69
C ALA A 193 31.92 -10.56 -9.21
N LEU A 194 31.76 -11.70 -9.91
CA LEU A 194 31.48 -11.71 -11.35
C LEU A 194 30.16 -10.98 -11.65
N ALA A 195 29.12 -11.23 -10.87
CA ALA A 195 27.83 -10.57 -11.02
C ALA A 195 27.94 -9.04 -10.80
N ALA A 196 28.67 -8.61 -9.77
CA ALA A 196 28.93 -7.20 -9.50
C ALA A 196 29.74 -6.52 -10.61
N LEU A 197 30.76 -7.21 -11.16
CA LEU A 197 31.56 -6.71 -12.28
C LEU A 197 30.74 -6.58 -13.56
N ALA A 198 29.88 -7.56 -13.86
CA ALA A 198 28.97 -7.51 -14.99
C ALA A 198 28.02 -6.30 -14.88
N ALA A 199 27.47 -6.05 -13.67
CA ALA A 199 26.57 -4.93 -13.42
C ALA A 199 27.30 -3.59 -13.56
N ALA A 200 28.51 -3.48 -13.00
CA ALA A 200 29.35 -2.30 -13.13
C ALA A 200 29.73 -2.02 -14.59
N ARG A 201 30.01 -3.06 -15.39
CA ARG A 201 30.32 -2.92 -16.82
C ARG A 201 29.13 -2.37 -17.61
N HIS A 202 27.92 -2.85 -17.34
CA HIS A 202 26.71 -2.38 -18.03
C HIS A 202 26.52 -0.86 -17.86
N VAL A 203 26.95 -0.30 -16.73
CA VAL A 203 26.87 1.14 -16.45
C VAL A 203 28.14 1.93 -16.82
N GLY A 204 29.10 1.30 -17.50
CA GLY A 204 30.28 1.95 -18.07
C GLY A 204 31.58 1.83 -17.28
N VAL A 205 31.63 1.02 -16.21
CA VAL A 205 32.87 0.79 -15.46
C VAL A 205 33.72 -0.27 -16.18
N ALA A 206 34.97 0.06 -16.48
CA ALA A 206 35.90 -0.90 -17.06
C ALA A 206 36.14 -2.10 -16.12
N PRO A 207 36.11 -3.36 -16.60
CA PRO A 207 36.26 -4.54 -15.73
C PRO A 207 37.53 -4.52 -14.86
N ALA A 208 38.64 -4.01 -15.39
CA ALA A 208 39.89 -3.87 -14.64
C ALA A 208 39.75 -2.91 -13.43
N ALA A 209 39.06 -1.78 -13.60
CA ALA A 209 38.79 -0.84 -12.52
C ALA A 209 37.83 -1.42 -11.48
N GLY A 210 36.81 -2.17 -11.93
CA GLY A 210 35.93 -2.91 -11.04
C GLY A 210 36.67 -3.98 -10.21
N ALA A 211 37.61 -4.70 -10.83
CA ALA A 211 38.42 -5.71 -10.14
C ALA A 211 39.33 -5.09 -9.08
N GLU A 212 39.91 -3.92 -9.36
CA GLU A 212 40.68 -3.16 -8.38
C GLU A 212 39.81 -2.66 -7.21
N ALA A 213 38.57 -2.24 -7.49
CA ALA A 213 37.63 -1.83 -6.44
C ALA A 213 37.24 -3.00 -5.53
N LEU A 214 37.01 -4.19 -6.10
CA LEU A 214 36.73 -5.41 -5.33
C LEU A 214 37.90 -5.82 -4.43
N ALA A 215 39.14 -5.52 -4.81
CA ALA A 215 40.31 -5.78 -3.94
C ALA A 215 40.28 -4.99 -2.62
N ARG A 216 39.53 -3.88 -2.58
CA ARG A 216 39.35 -3.03 -1.39
C ARG A 216 38.12 -3.43 -0.56
N PHE A 217 37.38 -4.44 -0.98
CA PHE A 217 36.18 -4.91 -0.28
C PHE A 217 36.57 -5.60 1.03
N ALA A 218 36.17 -5.02 2.16
CA ALA A 218 36.50 -5.52 3.50
C ALA A 218 35.54 -6.61 4.02
N GLY A 219 34.61 -7.08 3.19
CA GLY A 219 33.58 -8.05 3.58
C GLY A 219 32.30 -7.41 4.14
N ILE A 220 31.34 -8.27 4.50
CA ILE A 220 30.06 -7.89 5.11
C ILE A 220 30.14 -8.23 6.60
N LYS A 221 29.65 -7.35 7.48
CA LYS A 221 29.60 -7.62 8.92
C LYS A 221 28.88 -8.95 9.20
N ARG A 222 29.42 -9.75 10.13
CA ARG A 222 28.87 -11.05 10.56
C ARG A 222 28.71 -12.08 9.41
N ARG A 223 29.55 -12.02 8.37
CA ARG A 223 29.74 -13.11 7.39
C ARG A 223 31.14 -13.68 7.59
N MET A 224 31.23 -14.86 8.19
CA MET A 224 32.47 -15.52 8.59
C MET A 224 33.43 -14.62 9.39
N GLU A 225 32.87 -13.75 10.22
CA GLU A 225 33.63 -12.76 10.99
C GLU A 225 34.32 -13.43 12.18
N THR A 226 35.64 -13.34 12.25
CA THR A 226 36.40 -13.87 13.40
C THR A 226 36.07 -13.04 14.65
N SER A 227 35.27 -13.62 15.55
CA SER A 227 34.88 -12.99 16.81
C SER A 227 36.02 -12.99 17.84
N GLY A 228 36.96 -13.93 17.73
CA GLY A 228 38.15 -13.99 18.57
C GLY A 228 38.91 -15.32 18.46
N CYS A 229 40.11 -15.35 19.05
CA CYS A 229 40.90 -16.56 19.22
C CYS A 229 41.35 -16.67 20.68
N VAL A 230 41.03 -17.78 21.35
CA VAL A 230 41.33 -18.01 22.77
C VAL A 230 41.82 -19.45 22.94
N GLY A 231 42.98 -19.65 23.58
CA GLY A 231 43.52 -20.99 23.84
C GLY A 231 43.80 -21.82 22.58
N GLY A 232 44.02 -21.17 21.43
CA GLY A 232 44.19 -21.82 20.13
C GLY A 232 42.87 -22.21 19.43
N ILE A 233 41.72 -21.87 20.00
CA ILE A 233 40.39 -22.05 19.38
C ILE A 233 40.00 -20.76 18.67
N THR A 234 39.54 -20.85 17.42
CA THR A 234 39.06 -19.68 16.67
C THR A 234 37.54 -19.70 16.53
N VAL A 235 36.88 -18.60 16.86
CA VAL A 235 35.41 -18.47 16.81
C VAL A 235 34.98 -17.54 15.68
N TYR A 236 34.02 -17.98 14.87
CA TYR A 236 33.43 -17.25 13.75
C TYR A 236 31.94 -16.96 14.00
N ASP A 237 31.48 -15.79 13.58
CA ASP A 237 30.07 -15.37 13.54
C ASP A 237 29.60 -15.31 12.08
N ASP A 238 28.53 -16.05 11.75
CA ASP A 238 27.88 -16.07 10.44
C ASP A 238 26.35 -15.97 10.53
N PHE A 239 25.73 -15.36 9.52
CA PHE A 239 24.28 -15.24 9.38
C PHE A 239 23.60 -16.42 8.65
N ALA A 240 24.36 -17.42 8.22
CA ALA A 240 23.85 -18.58 7.52
C ALA A 240 22.78 -19.30 8.35
N HIS A 241 21.56 -19.38 7.82
CA HIS A 241 20.43 -20.04 8.48
C HIS A 241 19.71 -21.03 7.54
N HIS A 242 19.93 -20.90 6.23
CA HIS A 242 19.41 -21.82 5.20
C HIS A 242 20.35 -23.02 4.98
N PRO A 243 19.87 -24.24 4.70
CA PRO A 243 20.73 -25.41 4.50
C PRO A 243 21.83 -25.24 3.43
N SER A 244 21.52 -24.60 2.29
CA SER A 244 22.48 -24.27 1.24
C SER A 244 23.59 -23.33 1.74
N ALA A 245 23.20 -22.27 2.48
CA ALA A 245 24.13 -21.31 3.08
C ALA A 245 24.99 -21.94 4.19
N ILE A 246 24.42 -22.81 5.03
CA ILE A 246 25.13 -23.56 6.08
C ILE A 246 26.20 -24.45 5.44
N SER A 247 25.82 -25.24 4.42
CA SER A 247 26.74 -26.11 3.67
C SER A 247 27.91 -25.32 3.08
N THR A 248 27.60 -24.20 2.43
CA THR A 248 28.60 -23.31 1.81
C THR A 248 29.54 -22.71 2.85
N THR A 249 29.02 -22.30 4.00
CA THR A 249 29.79 -21.71 5.11
C THR A 249 30.79 -22.72 5.68
N ILE A 250 30.32 -23.96 5.94
CA ILE A 250 31.17 -25.02 6.49
C ILE A 250 32.21 -25.46 5.46
N ALA A 251 31.83 -25.63 4.19
CA ALA A 251 32.76 -25.99 3.12
C ALA A 251 33.85 -24.91 2.92
N GLY A 252 33.47 -23.63 2.96
CA GLY A 252 34.41 -22.51 2.88
C GLY A 252 35.37 -22.47 4.07
N LEU A 253 34.87 -22.72 5.28
CA LEU A 253 35.71 -22.84 6.47
C LEU A 253 36.68 -24.02 6.35
N ARG A 254 36.19 -25.19 5.93
CA ARG A 254 36.97 -26.42 5.73
C ARG A 254 38.12 -26.21 4.75
N ALA A 255 37.86 -25.53 3.63
CA ALA A 255 38.87 -25.22 2.64
C ALA A 255 40.00 -24.31 3.20
N ARG A 256 39.68 -23.39 4.12
CA ARG A 256 40.68 -22.51 4.75
C ARG A 256 41.55 -23.23 5.78
N ILE A 257 40.94 -24.07 6.62
CA ILE A 257 41.63 -24.63 7.80
C ILE A 257 42.25 -26.01 7.52
N GLY A 258 41.89 -26.63 6.40
CA GLY A 258 42.36 -27.95 6.01
C GLY A 258 41.58 -29.11 6.63
N ALA A 259 41.85 -30.33 6.14
CA ALA A 259 41.13 -31.54 6.54
C ALA A 259 41.47 -32.02 7.97
N GLN A 260 42.55 -31.53 8.57
CA GLN A 260 43.04 -32.00 9.88
C GLN A 260 42.48 -31.22 11.08
N ALA A 261 42.02 -29.98 10.87
CA ALA A 261 41.44 -29.14 11.92
C ALA A 261 39.96 -29.48 12.13
N ARG A 262 39.41 -29.35 13.34
CA ARG A 262 37.99 -29.67 13.58
C ARG A 262 37.09 -28.45 13.44
N ILE A 263 35.90 -28.65 12.86
CA ILE A 263 34.82 -27.67 12.77
C ILE A 263 33.72 -28.05 13.76
N LEU A 264 33.47 -27.17 14.71
CA LEU A 264 32.33 -27.21 15.62
C LEU A 264 31.26 -26.25 15.09
N ALA A 265 30.18 -26.78 14.51
CA ALA A 265 29.07 -25.99 14.00
C ALA A 265 28.04 -25.75 15.11
N VAL A 266 27.79 -24.48 15.41
CA VAL A 266 26.75 -24.05 16.36
C VAL A 266 25.64 -23.38 15.56
N LEU A 267 24.43 -23.93 15.61
CA LEU A 267 23.31 -23.50 14.77
C LEU A 267 22.07 -23.16 15.58
N GLU A 268 21.39 -22.07 15.19
CA GLU A 268 20.05 -21.73 15.62
C GLU A 268 19.13 -21.55 14.40
N PRO A 269 18.14 -22.44 14.16
CA PRO A 269 17.20 -22.34 13.04
C PRO A 269 16.13 -21.26 13.28
N HIS A 270 16.53 -19.99 13.19
CA HIS A 270 15.70 -18.84 13.61
C HIS A 270 14.83 -18.21 12.49
N SER A 271 15.02 -18.56 11.21
CA SER A 271 14.19 -17.99 10.13
C SER A 271 12.77 -18.56 10.13
N ASN A 272 11.78 -17.80 9.64
CA ASN A 272 10.38 -18.26 9.58
C ASN A 272 10.25 -19.59 8.82
N THR A 273 10.91 -19.71 7.65
CA THR A 273 10.97 -20.94 6.84
C THR A 273 11.52 -22.13 7.64
N MET A 274 12.60 -21.92 8.40
CA MET A 274 13.19 -22.97 9.24
C MET A 274 12.30 -23.30 10.44
N LYS A 275 11.68 -22.31 11.10
CA LYS A 275 10.75 -22.54 12.22
C LYS A 275 9.51 -23.35 11.81
N LEU A 276 9.00 -23.13 10.60
CA LEU A 276 7.90 -23.90 10.00
C LEU A 276 8.28 -25.34 9.61
N GLY A 277 9.57 -25.67 9.55
CA GLY A 277 10.06 -27.05 9.36
C GLY A 277 10.02 -27.57 7.93
N VAL A 278 9.79 -26.69 6.96
CA VAL A 278 9.70 -27.02 5.52
C VAL A 278 10.99 -27.67 5.00
N MET A 279 12.15 -27.17 5.46
CA MET A 279 13.47 -27.61 4.98
C MET A 279 14.24 -28.50 5.95
N LYS A 280 13.60 -28.94 7.04
CA LYS A 280 14.27 -29.70 8.12
C LYS A 280 14.99 -30.96 7.60
N ALA A 281 14.44 -31.63 6.59
CA ALA A 281 15.02 -32.84 6.00
C ALA A 281 16.39 -32.62 5.33
N LEU A 282 16.69 -31.39 4.89
CA LEU A 282 17.96 -31.04 4.24
C LEU A 282 19.05 -30.67 5.26
N LEU A 283 18.66 -30.38 6.51
CA LEU A 283 19.56 -29.89 7.54
C LEU A 283 20.72 -30.86 7.84
N PRO A 284 20.52 -32.19 7.95
CA PRO A 284 21.61 -33.13 8.16
C PRO A 284 22.69 -33.08 7.07
N ALA A 285 22.27 -33.06 5.80
CA ALA A 285 23.20 -33.02 4.68
C ALA A 285 24.04 -31.73 4.67
N SER A 286 23.42 -30.59 5.03
CA SER A 286 24.13 -29.30 5.08
C SER A 286 25.23 -29.22 6.14
N LEU A 287 25.11 -30.01 7.21
CA LEU A 287 26.03 -30.02 8.33
C LEU A 287 27.09 -31.14 8.20
N ALA A 288 27.05 -31.93 7.12
CA ALA A 288 27.80 -33.18 7.01
C ALA A 288 29.34 -33.00 7.06
N GLN A 289 29.87 -31.82 6.73
CA GLN A 289 31.31 -31.53 6.77
C GLN A 289 31.81 -31.01 8.13
N ALA A 290 30.90 -30.78 9.09
CA ALA A 290 31.26 -30.44 10.46
C ALA A 290 31.60 -31.70 11.27
N ASP A 291 32.58 -31.57 12.17
CA ASP A 291 33.04 -32.67 13.03
C ASP A 291 32.14 -32.83 14.26
N LEU A 292 31.64 -31.72 14.79
CA LEU A 292 30.65 -31.70 15.88
C LEU A 292 29.61 -30.62 15.61
N ILE A 293 28.36 -30.91 15.93
CA ILE A 293 27.20 -30.07 15.65
C ILE A 293 26.42 -29.86 16.93
N PHE A 294 26.17 -28.60 17.27
CA PHE A 294 25.37 -28.19 18.42
C PHE A 294 24.25 -27.30 17.90
N ALA A 295 23.02 -27.77 17.98
CA ALA A 295 21.87 -27.02 17.50
C ALA A 295 20.94 -26.63 18.64
N TYR A 296 20.44 -25.39 18.61
CA TYR A 296 19.47 -24.88 19.57
C TYR A 296 18.10 -24.73 18.93
N GLY A 297 17.05 -25.14 19.65
CA GLY A 297 15.66 -24.90 19.29
C GLY A 297 14.87 -24.48 20.52
N ALA A 298 14.24 -23.30 20.48
CA ALA A 298 13.45 -22.84 21.62
C ALA A 298 12.27 -23.81 21.87
N PRO A 299 12.01 -24.22 23.12
CA PRO A 299 10.96 -25.18 23.44
C PRO A 299 9.55 -24.57 23.44
N ALA A 300 9.44 -23.25 23.58
CA ALA A 300 8.18 -22.50 23.64
C ALA A 300 8.40 -21.04 23.23
N GLY A 301 7.31 -20.32 22.93
CA GLY A 301 7.32 -18.91 22.54
C GLY A 301 7.37 -18.67 21.03
N PRO A 302 7.45 -17.40 20.58
CA PRO A 302 7.40 -17.03 19.16
C PRO A 302 8.59 -17.55 18.33
N ASP A 303 9.65 -18.02 18.99
CA ASP A 303 10.83 -18.62 18.37
C ASP A 303 10.88 -20.14 18.50
N ALA A 304 9.81 -20.77 18.98
CA ALA A 304 9.71 -22.21 19.05
C ALA A 304 9.75 -22.86 17.67
N LEU A 305 10.46 -23.99 17.58
CA LEU A 305 10.46 -24.82 16.38
C LEU A 305 9.16 -25.63 16.33
N GLY A 306 8.43 -25.59 15.22
CA GLY A 306 7.23 -26.40 14.99
C GLY A 306 7.52 -27.89 14.77
N TRP A 307 8.73 -28.35 15.05
CA TRP A 307 9.24 -29.68 14.73
C TRP A 307 10.37 -30.10 15.68
N ASP A 308 10.61 -31.41 15.76
CA ASP A 308 11.62 -31.98 16.66
C ASP A 308 13.03 -31.88 16.06
N LEU A 309 13.86 -31.04 16.71
CA LEU A 309 15.26 -30.81 16.33
C LEU A 309 16.13 -32.05 16.53
N ALA A 310 15.94 -32.80 17.61
CA ALA A 310 16.73 -34.00 17.91
C ALA A 310 16.42 -35.10 16.88
N GLN A 311 15.15 -35.30 16.56
CA GLN A 311 14.72 -36.25 15.53
C GLN A 311 15.34 -35.90 14.16
N THR A 312 15.36 -34.62 13.82
CA THR A 312 15.89 -34.14 12.53
C THR A 312 17.39 -34.37 12.42
N LEU A 313 18.15 -34.20 13.50
CA LEU A 313 19.60 -34.38 13.51
C LEU A 313 20.05 -35.83 13.69
N ALA A 314 19.14 -36.76 14.04
CA ALA A 314 19.45 -38.18 14.25
C ALA A 314 20.30 -38.85 13.14
N PRO A 315 20.13 -38.54 11.84
CA PRO A 315 20.96 -39.11 10.77
C PRO A 315 22.46 -38.77 10.87
N LEU A 316 22.82 -37.73 11.62
CA LEU A 316 24.22 -37.34 11.84
C LEU A 316 24.91 -38.18 12.92
N GLY A 317 24.16 -38.96 13.71
CA GLY A 317 24.69 -39.84 14.75
C GLY A 317 25.32 -39.09 15.92
N GLU A 318 26.36 -39.68 16.54
CA GLU A 318 26.99 -39.21 17.78
C GLU A 318 27.72 -37.86 17.68
N ARG A 319 27.79 -37.27 16.49
CA ARG A 319 28.39 -35.94 16.26
C ARG A 319 27.40 -34.78 16.32
N ALA A 320 26.10 -35.02 16.48
CA ALA A 320 25.10 -33.97 16.54
C ALA A 320 24.31 -33.98 17.85
N TYR A 321 24.16 -32.79 18.45
CA TYR A 321 23.53 -32.58 19.75
C TYR A 321 22.47 -31.48 19.62
N ALA A 322 21.25 -31.78 20.06
CA ALA A 322 20.14 -30.84 20.09
C ALA A 322 19.92 -30.32 21.52
N PHE A 323 19.73 -29.02 21.66
CA PHE A 323 19.52 -28.34 22.94
C PHE A 323 18.28 -27.46 22.88
N ASN A 324 17.60 -27.37 24.02
CA ASN A 324 16.47 -26.46 24.26
C ASN A 324 16.81 -25.34 25.26
N HIS A 325 18.06 -25.30 25.74
CA HIS A 325 18.58 -24.26 26.61
C HIS A 325 19.96 -23.79 26.09
N LEU A 326 20.11 -22.48 25.85
CA LEU A 326 21.35 -21.90 25.30
C LEU A 326 22.57 -22.14 26.21
N GLU A 327 22.38 -22.13 27.53
CA GLU A 327 23.46 -22.41 28.48
C GLU A 327 23.99 -23.84 28.37
N ALA A 328 23.09 -24.82 28.26
CA ALA A 328 23.46 -26.23 28.11
C ALA A 328 24.21 -26.44 26.78
N LEU A 329 23.78 -25.76 25.72
CA LEU A 329 24.50 -25.73 24.45
C LEU A 329 25.90 -25.13 24.62
N ALA A 330 26.01 -23.94 25.21
CA ALA A 330 27.28 -23.25 25.36
C ALA A 330 28.27 -24.07 26.20
N HIS A 331 27.79 -24.68 27.28
CA HIS A 331 28.59 -25.56 28.12
C HIS A 331 29.08 -26.80 27.36
N ALA A 332 28.21 -27.43 26.56
CA ALA A 332 28.58 -28.58 25.75
C ALA A 332 29.63 -28.23 24.67
N VAL A 333 29.51 -27.06 24.04
CA VAL A 333 30.51 -26.55 23.09
C VAL A 333 31.86 -26.34 23.78
N ILE A 334 31.87 -25.69 24.96
CA ILE A 334 33.10 -25.44 25.73
C ILE A 334 33.78 -26.75 26.14
N MET A 335 33.00 -27.73 26.61
CA MET A 335 33.53 -29.04 27.02
C MET A 335 34.07 -29.88 25.85
N ALA A 336 33.54 -29.68 24.66
CA ALA A 336 33.96 -30.40 23.46
C ALA A 336 35.14 -29.74 22.72
N ALA A 337 35.31 -28.43 22.88
CA ALA A 337 36.34 -27.64 22.21
C ALA A 337 37.76 -27.97 22.71
N ARG A 338 38.70 -28.03 21.77
CA ARG A 338 40.12 -28.32 21.99
C ARG A 338 40.98 -27.27 21.29
N PRO A 339 42.23 -27.05 21.73
CA PRO A 339 43.17 -26.21 20.99
C PRO A 339 43.24 -26.62 19.51
N SER A 340 43.28 -25.64 18.61
CA SER A 340 43.21 -25.79 17.14
C SER A 340 41.82 -26.08 16.55
N ASP A 341 40.75 -26.05 17.35
CA ASP A 341 39.39 -26.12 16.82
C ASP A 341 38.91 -24.79 16.24
N HIS A 342 37.95 -24.90 15.31
CA HIS A 342 37.28 -23.79 14.68
C HIS A 342 35.77 -23.89 14.96
N ILE A 343 35.24 -22.94 15.73
CA ILE A 343 33.82 -22.87 16.09
C ILE A 343 33.15 -21.86 15.16
N VAL A 344 32.09 -22.27 14.46
CA VAL A 344 31.27 -21.36 13.64
C VAL A 344 29.88 -21.26 14.24
N VAL A 345 29.50 -20.05 14.65
CA VAL A 345 28.18 -19.74 15.22
C VAL A 345 27.30 -19.14 14.14
N MET A 346 26.15 -19.75 13.93
CA MET A 346 25.16 -19.44 12.89
C MET A 346 23.83 -19.12 13.57
N SER A 347 23.56 -17.83 13.85
CA SER A 347 22.43 -17.36 14.67
C SER A 347 22.07 -15.88 14.41
N ASN A 348 20.83 -15.49 14.75
CA ASN A 348 20.29 -14.14 14.56
C ASN A 348 20.09 -13.29 15.86
N GLY A 349 20.38 -13.76 17.10
CA GLY A 349 20.06 -13.05 18.40
C GLY A 349 21.23 -12.41 19.21
N SER A 350 20.99 -11.67 20.33
CA SER A 350 22.05 -11.01 21.18
C SER A 350 21.75 -10.65 22.69
N PHE A 351 22.56 -11.09 23.70
CA PHE A 351 22.61 -10.70 25.18
C PHE A 351 23.93 -11.10 25.93
N GLY A 352 24.40 -10.44 27.06
CA GLY A 352 25.72 -10.75 27.73
C GLY A 352 26.17 -10.23 29.14
N THR A 353 27.34 -10.72 29.62
CA THR A 353 28.07 -10.58 30.92
C THR A 353 29.33 -9.67 30.85
N VAL A 354 29.59 -8.78 31.81
CA VAL A 354 30.73 -7.82 31.76
C VAL A 354 32.07 -8.45 32.20
N LEU A 355 33.13 -8.32 31.37
CA LEU A 355 34.49 -8.81 31.61
C LEU A 355 35.47 -7.75 32.13
N SER A 356 35.42 -6.52 31.60
CA SER A 356 36.30 -5.43 32.02
C SER A 356 35.68 -4.06 31.73
N ARG A 357 36.05 -3.04 32.51
CA ARG A 357 35.59 -1.65 32.37
C ARG A 357 36.80 -0.74 32.11
N GLN A 358 36.78 -0.01 31.01
CA GLN A 358 37.75 1.05 30.71
C GLN A 358 36.98 2.32 30.32
N ASN A 359 37.06 3.36 31.16
CA ASN A 359 36.26 4.59 31.03
C ASN A 359 34.75 4.28 30.92
N GLU A 360 34.02 4.93 30.00
CA GLU A 360 32.61 4.67 29.70
C GLU A 360 32.38 3.47 28.75
N THR A 361 33.35 2.57 28.55
CA THR A 361 33.17 1.38 27.70
C THR A 361 33.41 0.10 28.49
N LEU A 362 32.42 -0.79 28.44
CA LEU A 362 32.42 -2.13 29.01
C LEU A 362 32.78 -3.14 27.93
N GLN A 363 33.66 -4.07 28.24
CA GLN A 363 33.83 -5.27 27.44
C GLN A 363 32.90 -6.34 28.00
N VAL A 364 31.96 -6.82 27.19
CA VAL A 364 30.86 -7.71 27.59
C VAL A 364 30.94 -9.01 26.81
N GLU A 365 31.07 -10.14 27.48
CA GLU A 365 30.94 -11.49 26.95
C GLU A 365 29.48 -11.92 26.91
N LEU A 366 28.90 -11.99 25.71
CA LEU A 366 27.56 -12.49 25.46
C LEU A 366 27.36 -13.89 26.04
N LEU A 367 26.10 -14.28 26.30
CA LEU A 367 25.73 -15.63 26.75
C LEU A 367 26.27 -16.73 25.82
N GLY A 368 26.52 -16.40 24.54
CA GLY A 368 27.20 -17.25 23.56
C GLY A 368 28.74 -17.15 23.55
N GLY A 369 29.38 -16.60 24.57
CA GLY A 369 30.85 -16.46 24.69
C GLY A 369 31.48 -15.36 23.82
N ARG A 370 30.69 -14.63 23.04
CA ARG A 370 31.14 -13.55 22.15
C ARG A 370 31.47 -12.29 22.95
N ARG A 371 32.68 -11.73 22.81
CA ARG A 371 33.05 -10.47 23.47
C ARG A 371 32.73 -9.26 22.60
N ILE A 372 31.92 -8.35 23.12
CA ILE A 372 31.56 -7.08 22.49
C ILE A 372 32.00 -5.91 23.38
N LYS A 373 32.08 -4.71 22.81
CA LYS A 373 32.25 -3.48 23.59
C LYS A 373 30.92 -2.74 23.64
N VAL A 374 30.44 -2.44 24.84
CA VAL A 374 29.17 -1.75 25.13
C VAL A 374 29.51 -0.44 25.84
N LYS A 375 28.97 0.70 25.42
CA LYS A 375 29.18 1.95 26.16
C LYS A 375 28.29 1.96 27.41
N GLY A 376 28.71 2.63 28.49
CA GLY A 376 27.96 2.67 29.76
C GLY A 376 26.52 3.16 29.58
N LYS A 377 26.31 4.15 28.70
CA LYS A 377 24.96 4.64 28.32
C LYS A 377 24.09 3.62 27.59
N ASP A 378 24.68 2.54 27.08
CA ASP A 378 23.99 1.47 26.37
C ASP A 378 23.58 0.31 27.29
N VAL A 379 23.93 0.40 28.58
CA VAL A 379 23.65 -0.63 29.59
C VAL A 379 22.28 -0.38 30.22
N LEU A 380 21.38 -1.36 30.11
CA LEU A 380 20.02 -1.26 30.64
C LEU A 380 19.97 -1.60 32.15
N LEU A 381 20.74 -2.60 32.57
CA LEU A 381 20.77 -3.12 33.94
C LEU A 381 22.17 -3.67 34.24
N GLU A 382 22.75 -3.26 35.38
CA GLU A 382 23.97 -3.85 35.93
C GLU A 382 23.62 -4.63 37.21
N PHE A 383 24.19 -5.82 37.35
CA PHE A 383 23.94 -6.71 38.49
C PHE A 383 25.17 -7.59 38.74
N SER A 384 25.37 -8.00 40.00
CA SER A 384 26.49 -8.85 40.44
C SER A 384 26.11 -10.32 40.65
N ALA A 385 24.82 -10.59 40.88
CA ALA A 385 24.20 -11.91 40.99
C ALA A 385 22.67 -11.79 40.73
N PRO A 386 21.96 -12.87 40.34
CA PRO A 386 22.49 -14.17 39.91
C PRO A 386 23.22 -14.05 38.55
N THR A 387 23.69 -15.15 37.94
CA THR A 387 24.32 -15.09 36.62
C THR A 387 23.33 -14.51 35.58
N ALA A 388 23.83 -13.98 34.46
CA ALA A 388 22.95 -13.35 33.45
C ALA A 388 21.86 -14.30 32.91
N ALA A 389 22.14 -15.59 32.94
CA ALA A 389 21.27 -16.61 32.41
C ALA A 389 20.21 -17.03 33.44
N GLU A 390 20.61 -17.26 34.70
CA GLU A 390 19.70 -17.41 35.85
C GLU A 390 18.80 -16.18 36.06
N LEU A 391 19.36 -14.99 35.83
CA LEU A 391 18.63 -13.72 35.88
C LEU A 391 17.49 -13.74 34.86
N MET A 392 17.77 -14.08 33.61
CA MET A 392 16.76 -14.10 32.55
C MET A 392 15.67 -15.15 32.81
N GLN A 393 16.07 -16.36 33.19
CA GLN A 393 15.11 -17.43 33.52
C GLN A 393 14.19 -17.03 34.69
N SER A 394 14.78 -16.48 35.75
CA SER A 394 14.03 -16.03 36.92
C SER A 394 13.18 -14.79 36.60
N ALA A 395 13.68 -13.91 35.74
CA ALA A 395 12.98 -12.69 35.33
C ALA A 395 11.79 -12.99 34.41
N GLU A 396 11.91 -13.94 33.49
CA GLU A 396 10.80 -14.40 32.65
C GLU A 396 9.70 -15.06 33.49
N THR A 397 10.09 -15.90 34.45
CA THR A 397 9.14 -16.51 35.40
C THR A 397 8.46 -15.45 36.26
N CYS A 398 9.23 -14.52 36.81
CA CYS A 398 8.70 -13.42 37.61
C CYS A 398 7.81 -12.48 36.78
N ALA A 399 8.15 -12.21 35.52
CA ALA A 399 7.39 -11.32 34.64
C ALA A 399 5.96 -11.84 34.38
N GLN A 400 5.77 -13.16 34.35
CA GLN A 400 4.45 -13.78 34.21
C GLN A 400 3.55 -13.54 35.43
N THR A 401 4.13 -13.30 36.61
CA THR A 401 3.39 -13.01 37.84
C THR A 401 2.99 -11.53 37.97
N ILE A 402 3.48 -10.67 37.07
CA ILE A 402 3.19 -9.23 37.08
C ILE A 402 1.85 -8.97 36.38
N GLU A 403 0.88 -8.55 37.19
CA GLU A 403 -0.44 -8.11 36.73
C GLU A 403 -0.34 -6.73 36.05
N LEU A 404 -0.75 -6.66 34.78
CA LEU A 404 -0.56 -5.48 33.94
C LEU A 404 -1.42 -4.29 34.35
N ASP A 405 -2.67 -4.54 34.73
CA ASP A 405 -3.58 -3.49 35.18
C ASP A 405 -3.03 -2.83 36.45
N PHE A 406 -2.59 -3.64 37.41
CA PHE A 406 -1.99 -3.15 38.64
C PHE A 406 -0.63 -2.46 38.40
N LEU A 407 0.22 -3.00 37.51
CA LEU A 407 1.47 -2.35 37.13
C LEU A 407 1.21 -0.98 36.48
N TRP A 408 0.14 -0.86 35.70
CA TRP A 408 -0.26 0.39 35.04
C TRP A 408 -0.78 1.42 36.04
N GLU A 409 -1.49 0.98 37.08
CA GLU A 409 -1.93 1.84 38.18
C GLU A 409 -0.76 2.35 39.02
N CYS A 410 0.23 1.50 39.29
CA CYS A 410 1.45 1.86 40.02
C CYS A 410 2.32 2.85 39.24
N ALA A 411 2.25 2.85 37.91
CA ALA A 411 3.03 3.72 37.07
C ALA A 411 2.52 5.17 37.08
N GLY A 412 3.44 6.13 37.23
CA GLY A 412 3.17 7.56 37.09
C GLY A 412 2.68 7.96 35.68
N THR A 413 2.04 9.11 35.57
CA THR A 413 1.58 9.68 34.28
C THR A 413 2.71 10.22 33.41
N ASP A 414 3.82 10.61 34.04
CA ASP A 414 5.01 11.16 33.39
C ASP A 414 5.98 10.05 32.94
N GLU A 415 7.06 10.41 32.26
CA GLU A 415 8.10 9.46 31.87
C GLU A 415 8.84 8.94 33.11
N PHE A 416 8.98 7.62 33.21
CA PHE A 416 9.62 6.94 34.32
C PHE A 416 10.63 5.89 33.85
N ASN A 417 11.65 5.68 34.67
CA ASN A 417 12.63 4.63 34.47
C ASN A 417 12.08 3.30 34.99
N PHE A 418 12.27 2.21 34.25
CA PHE A 418 11.79 0.89 34.68
C PHE A 418 12.36 0.45 36.04
N ALA A 419 13.59 0.84 36.38
CA ALA A 419 14.18 0.48 37.67
C ALA A 419 13.51 1.21 38.83
N ALA A 420 13.07 2.46 38.63
CA ALA A 420 12.32 3.22 39.63
C ALA A 420 10.92 2.63 39.82
N LEU A 421 10.22 2.30 38.72
CA LEU A 421 8.92 1.63 38.80
C LEU A 421 9.02 0.24 39.43
N ALA A 422 10.14 -0.47 39.26
CA ALA A 422 10.37 -1.76 39.91
C ALA A 422 10.42 -1.62 41.43
N GLU A 423 11.02 -0.54 41.95
CA GLU A 423 11.05 -0.25 43.39
C GLU A 423 9.67 0.16 43.93
N GLU A 424 8.83 0.78 43.11
CA GLU A 424 7.44 1.10 43.48
C GLU A 424 6.54 -0.15 43.46
N TYR A 425 6.72 -1.04 42.49
CA TYR A 425 5.90 -2.25 42.32
C TYR A 425 6.28 -3.39 43.27
N PHE A 426 7.58 -3.65 43.45
CA PHE A 426 8.10 -4.75 44.30
C PHE A 426 8.58 -4.28 45.68
N GLY A 427 8.64 -2.97 45.93
CA GLY A 427 9.12 -2.36 47.18
C GLY A 427 10.56 -1.82 47.10
N MET A 428 10.96 -1.02 48.11
CA MET A 428 12.16 -0.14 48.11
C MET A 428 13.53 -0.83 47.94
N GLN A 429 13.60 -2.13 47.61
CA GLN A 429 14.82 -2.87 47.28
C GLN A 429 14.57 -3.96 46.23
N ALA A 430 13.97 -3.61 45.09
CA ALA A 430 13.76 -4.55 43.99
C ALA A 430 15.08 -5.22 43.55
N THR A 431 15.07 -6.54 43.52
CA THR A 431 16.19 -7.39 43.10
C THR A 431 16.50 -7.20 41.62
N SER A 432 17.69 -7.63 41.19
CA SER A 432 18.06 -7.65 39.77
C SER A 432 17.05 -8.43 38.93
N VAL A 433 16.55 -9.55 39.45
CA VAL A 433 15.52 -10.39 38.83
C VAL A 433 14.22 -9.62 38.64
N GLU A 434 13.73 -8.96 39.68
CA GLU A 434 12.48 -8.18 39.65
C GLU A 434 12.59 -6.97 38.70
N ARG A 435 13.72 -6.27 38.70
CA ARG A 435 13.99 -5.18 37.75
C ARG A 435 14.01 -5.67 36.29
N ALA A 436 14.66 -6.81 36.03
CA ALA A 436 14.66 -7.43 34.71
C ALA A 436 13.25 -7.92 34.30
N ALA A 437 12.50 -8.52 35.24
CA ALA A 437 11.14 -9.00 35.02
C ALA A 437 10.20 -7.85 34.64
N LEU A 438 10.30 -6.72 35.35
CA LEU A 438 9.52 -5.54 35.07
C LEU A 438 9.88 -4.93 33.70
N ALA A 439 11.17 -4.90 33.34
CA ALA A 439 11.60 -4.47 32.00
C ALA A 439 11.00 -5.34 30.89
N LEU A 440 11.02 -6.67 31.05
CA LEU A 440 10.41 -7.64 30.12
C LEU A 440 8.90 -7.45 30.02
N ARG A 441 8.24 -7.22 31.15
CA ARG A 441 6.78 -7.03 31.20
C ARG A 441 6.35 -5.73 30.53
N LEU A 442 7.04 -4.63 30.82
CA LEU A 442 6.80 -3.34 30.16
C LEU A 442 7.07 -3.43 28.64
N HIS A 443 8.08 -4.19 28.21
CA HIS A 443 8.40 -4.36 26.80
C HIS A 443 7.38 -5.20 26.04
N SER A 444 6.83 -6.23 26.69
CA SER A 444 5.82 -7.13 26.11
C SER A 444 4.39 -6.58 26.15
N ALA A 445 4.16 -5.43 26.81
CA ALA A 445 2.86 -4.80 26.95
C ALA A 445 2.79 -3.37 26.35
N PRO A 446 3.02 -3.19 25.04
CA PRO A 446 3.06 -1.87 24.40
C PRO A 446 1.71 -1.12 24.40
N VAL A 447 0.62 -1.86 24.63
CA VAL A 447 -0.74 -1.30 24.80
C VAL A 447 -0.85 -0.54 26.13
N TYR A 448 -0.19 -1.03 27.18
CA TYR A 448 -0.19 -0.44 28.52
C TYR A 448 0.91 0.61 28.68
N PHE A 449 2.08 0.40 28.06
CA PHE A 449 3.27 1.24 28.28
C PHE A 449 3.98 1.61 26.98
N ARG A 450 4.26 2.90 26.81
CA ARG A 450 4.99 3.45 25.67
C ARG A 450 6.46 3.58 25.99
N ARG A 451 7.31 3.07 25.13
CA ARG A 451 8.76 3.25 25.25
C ARG A 451 9.16 4.66 24.78
N LYS A 452 9.81 5.44 25.64
CA LYS A 452 10.31 6.80 25.34
C LYS A 452 11.82 6.83 25.11
N GLY A 453 12.53 5.84 25.63
CA GLY A 453 13.96 5.68 25.44
C GLY A 453 14.44 4.29 25.88
N ARG A 454 15.74 4.13 26.05
CA ARG A 454 16.33 2.91 26.59
C ARG A 454 16.11 2.90 28.12
N GLY A 455 15.26 1.98 28.59
CA GLY A 455 14.89 1.88 30.02
C GLY A 455 13.86 2.92 30.48
N GLN A 456 13.35 3.76 29.57
CA GLN A 456 12.37 4.80 29.89
C GLN A 456 11.03 4.51 29.24
N TYR A 457 9.97 4.62 30.04
CA TYR A 457 8.61 4.27 29.68
C TYR A 457 7.63 5.35 30.14
N GLN A 458 6.47 5.39 29.51
CA GLN A 458 5.34 6.23 29.91
C GLN A 458 4.08 5.39 29.86
N ARG A 459 3.21 5.49 30.88
CA ARG A 459 1.95 4.76 30.87
C ARG A 459 1.01 5.28 29.78
N ALA A 460 0.22 4.40 29.18
CA ALA A 460 -0.82 4.79 28.24
C ALA A 460 -1.95 5.54 28.98
N PRO A 461 -2.54 6.62 28.41
CA PRO A 461 -3.73 7.26 28.96
C PRO A 461 -4.91 6.28 29.08
N GLU A 462 -5.71 6.41 30.14
CA GLU A 462 -6.79 5.46 30.46
C GLU A 462 -7.80 5.26 29.32
N GLU A 463 -8.21 6.35 28.65
CA GLU A 463 -9.14 6.28 27.51
C GLU A 463 -8.56 5.49 26.33
N GLN A 464 -7.26 5.62 26.08
CA GLN A 464 -6.56 4.95 24.97
C GLN A 464 -6.31 3.47 25.31
N LEU A 465 -6.01 3.16 26.57
CA LEU A 465 -5.86 1.79 27.06
C LEU A 465 -7.19 1.02 26.93
N LYS A 466 -8.30 1.60 27.41
CA LYS A 466 -9.64 0.98 27.29
C LYS A 466 -10.03 0.74 25.83
N ALA A 467 -9.79 1.70 24.95
CA ALA A 467 -10.08 1.56 23.52
C ALA A 467 -9.24 0.45 22.86
N ALA A 468 -7.95 0.37 23.19
CA ALA A 468 -7.04 -0.63 22.64
C ALA A 468 -7.35 -2.05 23.14
N LEU A 469 -7.66 -2.22 24.43
CA LEU A 469 -8.08 -3.51 24.98
C LEU A 469 -9.39 -4.00 24.37
N ALA A 470 -10.38 -3.12 24.23
CA ALA A 470 -11.65 -3.45 23.57
C ALA A 470 -11.49 -3.81 22.08
N ALA A 471 -10.47 -3.26 21.40
CA ALA A 471 -10.14 -3.63 20.02
C ALA A 471 -9.45 -5.01 19.94
N LEU A 472 -8.55 -5.29 20.89
CA LEU A 472 -7.82 -6.55 20.97
C LEU A 472 -8.74 -7.72 21.34
N GLU A 473 -9.68 -7.51 22.25
CA GLU A 473 -10.74 -8.48 22.59
C GLU A 473 -11.64 -8.77 21.39
N ARG A 474 -12.11 -7.74 20.67
CA ARG A 474 -12.87 -7.90 19.42
C ARG A 474 -12.11 -8.72 18.38
N ARG A 475 -10.81 -8.45 18.22
CA ARG A 475 -9.94 -9.18 17.27
C ARG A 475 -9.75 -10.65 17.69
N SER A 476 -9.63 -10.91 18.99
CA SER A 476 -9.56 -12.28 19.53
C SER A 476 -10.87 -13.05 19.32
N GLN A 477 -12.02 -12.42 19.58
CA GLN A 477 -13.34 -13.00 19.31
C GLN A 477 -13.53 -13.29 17.81
N GLN A 478 -13.08 -12.39 16.94
CA GLN A 478 -13.13 -12.57 15.49
C GLN A 478 -12.22 -13.71 15.01
N ALA A 479 -11.00 -13.82 15.56
CA ALA A 479 -10.08 -14.91 15.25
C ALA A 479 -10.59 -16.28 15.74
N ALA A 480 -11.22 -16.32 16.92
CA ALA A 480 -11.84 -17.54 17.45
C ALA A 480 -13.05 -17.97 16.59
N LEU A 481 -13.85 -17.00 16.14
CA LEU A 481 -14.96 -17.24 15.21
C LEU A 481 -14.44 -17.75 13.86
N GLN A 482 -13.38 -17.13 13.32
CA GLN A 482 -12.73 -17.57 12.09
C GLN A 482 -12.17 -18.99 12.22
N ALA A 483 -11.48 -19.32 13.31
CA ALA A 483 -10.97 -20.67 13.56
C ALA A 483 -12.11 -21.71 13.65
N THR A 484 -13.25 -21.31 14.23
CA THR A 484 -14.47 -22.15 14.24
C THR A 484 -14.99 -22.38 12.83
N TYR A 485 -15.07 -21.32 12.01
CA TYR A 485 -15.50 -21.41 10.62
C TYR A 485 -14.54 -22.25 9.77
N GLU A 486 -13.22 -22.07 9.93
CA GLU A 486 -12.20 -22.86 9.26
C GLU A 486 -12.32 -24.35 9.63
N ALA A 487 -12.54 -24.68 10.91
CA ALA A 487 -12.73 -26.05 11.35
C ALA A 487 -14.00 -26.69 10.76
N GLU A 488 -15.11 -25.95 10.71
CA GLU A 488 -16.36 -26.43 10.12
C GLU A 488 -16.26 -26.59 8.59
N LEU A 489 -15.67 -25.62 7.88
CA LEU A 489 -15.45 -25.68 6.43
C LEU A 489 -14.48 -26.80 6.04
N THR A 490 -13.42 -27.01 6.82
CA THR A 490 -12.47 -28.13 6.63
C THR A 490 -13.17 -29.48 6.87
N ALA A 491 -14.18 -29.53 7.74
CA ALA A 491 -15.04 -30.68 7.94
C ALA A 491 -16.19 -30.80 6.91
N HIS A 492 -16.16 -30.00 5.83
CA HIS A 492 -17.20 -29.93 4.80
C HIS A 492 -18.60 -29.61 5.34
N ARG A 493 -18.68 -28.91 6.48
CA ARG A 493 -19.93 -28.37 7.02
C ARG A 493 -19.93 -26.86 6.85
N LEU A 494 -21.03 -26.31 6.35
CA LEU A 494 -21.18 -24.87 6.24
C LEU A 494 -21.46 -24.30 7.64
N PRO A 495 -20.66 -23.34 8.15
CA PRO A 495 -20.95 -22.72 9.44
C PRO A 495 -22.36 -22.12 9.49
N ALA A 496 -23.02 -22.22 10.64
CA ALA A 496 -24.42 -21.76 10.79
C ALA A 496 -24.63 -20.28 10.42
N ALA A 497 -23.60 -19.43 10.63
CA ALA A 497 -23.61 -18.04 10.19
C ALA A 497 -23.65 -17.88 8.66
N PHE A 498 -23.06 -18.84 7.93
CA PHE A 498 -23.15 -18.93 6.48
C PHE A 498 -24.42 -19.66 6.03
N GLU A 499 -25.03 -20.54 6.83
CA GLU A 499 -26.37 -21.11 6.53
C GLU A 499 -27.46 -20.04 6.55
N ALA A 500 -27.43 -19.11 7.52
CA ALA A 500 -28.35 -17.97 7.59
C ALA A 500 -28.16 -16.97 6.43
N ALA A 501 -26.96 -16.95 5.84
CA ALA A 501 -26.58 -16.12 4.71
C ALA A 501 -26.75 -16.79 3.33
N ALA A 502 -26.67 -18.12 3.29
CA ALA A 502 -26.79 -18.93 2.08
C ALA A 502 -28.26 -19.11 1.63
N TYR A 503 -29.22 -18.53 2.36
CA TYR A 503 -30.61 -18.45 1.94
C TYR A 503 -31.23 -17.07 2.21
N SER A 504 -30.90 -16.10 1.35
CA SER A 504 -31.95 -15.33 0.67
C SER A 504 -31.45 -14.82 -0.69
N GLU A 505 -31.48 -15.69 -1.71
CA GLU A 505 -31.48 -15.25 -3.13
C GLU A 505 -32.72 -14.42 -3.50
N GLN A 506 -33.61 -14.14 -2.55
CA GLN A 506 -34.69 -13.17 -2.73
C GLN A 506 -34.29 -11.84 -2.09
N PRO A 507 -33.96 -10.79 -2.87
CA PRO A 507 -34.10 -9.45 -2.33
C PRO A 507 -35.58 -9.29 -2.02
N ALA A 508 -35.93 -9.04 -0.77
CA ALA A 508 -36.87 -8.02 -0.33
C ALA A 508 -38.11 -7.66 -1.21
N GLU A 509 -38.64 -8.49 -2.10
CA GLU A 509 -39.79 -8.15 -2.95
C GLU A 509 -40.99 -7.84 -2.07
N SER A 510 -41.15 -8.57 -0.97
CA SER A 510 -42.17 -8.30 0.07
C SER A 510 -41.93 -6.98 0.81
N LEU A 511 -40.70 -6.70 1.27
CA LEU A 511 -40.33 -5.47 2.01
C LEU A 511 -40.39 -4.20 1.14
N LEU A 512 -40.14 -4.35 -0.16
CA LEU A 512 -40.24 -3.29 -1.18
C LEU A 512 -41.69 -3.09 -1.65
N ALA A 513 -42.50 -4.16 -1.71
CA ALA A 513 -43.89 -4.10 -2.15
C ALA A 513 -44.84 -3.34 -1.20
N GLU A 514 -44.49 -3.19 0.08
CA GLU A 514 -45.31 -2.51 1.09
C GLU A 514 -45.25 -0.98 1.03
N ARG A 515 -44.36 -0.39 0.23
CA ARG A 515 -44.17 1.07 0.16
C ARG A 515 -45.25 1.74 -0.70
N PRO A 516 -45.74 2.94 -0.36
CA PRO A 516 -46.74 3.62 -1.17
C PRO A 516 -46.20 3.81 -2.60
N ALA A 517 -46.98 3.36 -3.59
CA ALA A 517 -46.72 3.67 -4.98
C ALA A 517 -47.34 5.03 -5.28
N THR A 518 -46.57 5.90 -5.93
CA THR A 518 -47.06 7.18 -6.42
C THR A 518 -47.69 7.02 -7.81
N GLU A 519 -48.58 7.95 -8.17
CA GLU A 519 -49.11 8.07 -9.53
C GLU A 519 -48.14 8.82 -10.47
N ILE A 520 -47.07 9.39 -9.91
CA ILE A 520 -46.06 10.16 -10.65
C ILE A 520 -45.24 9.22 -11.55
N GLN A 521 -45.06 9.66 -12.79
CA GLN A 521 -44.14 9.05 -13.75
C GLN A 521 -42.86 9.86 -13.82
N ALA A 522 -41.72 9.18 -13.68
CA ALA A 522 -40.40 9.80 -13.73
C ALA A 522 -39.60 9.35 -14.95
N PHE A 523 -38.62 10.14 -15.33
CA PHE A 523 -37.67 9.82 -16.39
C PHE A 523 -36.23 10.09 -15.93
N SER A 524 -35.27 9.29 -16.36
CA SER A 524 -33.85 9.54 -16.08
C SER A 524 -33.16 10.20 -17.27
N ILE A 525 -32.01 10.83 -17.03
CA ILE A 525 -31.14 11.38 -18.07
C ILE A 525 -29.71 10.95 -17.75
N ASP A 526 -29.14 10.05 -18.54
CA ASP A 526 -27.82 9.47 -18.29
C ASP A 526 -27.01 9.29 -19.57
N ASP A 527 -25.72 8.96 -19.42
CA ASP A 527 -24.91 8.53 -20.56
C ASP A 527 -25.34 7.13 -21.05
N ILE A 528 -25.12 6.81 -22.34
CA ILE A 528 -25.51 5.52 -22.94
C ILE A 528 -24.87 4.30 -22.26
N SER A 529 -23.69 4.46 -21.67
CA SER A 529 -22.98 3.41 -20.94
C SER A 529 -23.49 3.20 -19.51
N THR A 530 -24.42 4.04 -19.03
CA THR A 530 -24.93 3.99 -17.66
C THR A 530 -25.92 2.84 -17.50
N THR A 531 -25.52 1.81 -16.75
CA THR A 531 -26.42 0.71 -16.36
C THR A 531 -26.89 0.78 -14.90
N GLU A 532 -26.13 1.46 -14.03
CA GLU A 532 -26.49 1.76 -12.63
C GLU A 532 -27.14 3.16 -12.61
N ILE A 533 -28.43 3.25 -12.93
CA ILE A 533 -29.15 4.52 -12.96
C ILE A 533 -29.59 4.82 -11.53
N ASP A 534 -28.95 5.81 -10.93
CA ASP A 534 -29.19 6.23 -9.54
C ASP A 534 -30.32 7.24 -9.41
N ASP A 535 -30.55 8.09 -10.41
CA ASP A 535 -31.45 9.23 -10.31
C ASP A 535 -32.44 9.38 -11.47
N ALA A 536 -33.63 9.89 -11.15
CA ALA A 536 -34.69 10.20 -12.10
C ALA A 536 -35.46 11.45 -11.67
N PHE A 537 -36.18 12.08 -12.60
CA PHE A 537 -36.85 13.35 -12.43
C PHE A 537 -38.34 13.26 -12.75
N SER A 538 -39.13 14.10 -12.10
CA SER A 538 -40.54 14.30 -12.43
C SER A 538 -40.94 15.78 -12.27
N VAL A 539 -42.00 16.18 -12.96
CA VAL A 539 -42.58 17.51 -12.87
C VAL A 539 -44.10 17.39 -12.78
N GLU A 540 -44.68 18.07 -11.81
CA GLU A 540 -46.13 18.22 -11.67
C GLU A 540 -46.50 19.70 -11.65
N TRP A 541 -47.53 20.07 -12.41
CA TRP A 541 -48.07 21.42 -12.43
C TRP A 541 -49.14 21.56 -11.36
N LEU A 542 -48.93 22.49 -10.42
CA LEU A 542 -49.84 22.78 -9.32
C LEU A 542 -50.67 24.05 -9.61
N ALA A 543 -51.71 24.27 -8.81
CA ALA A 543 -52.46 25.53 -8.85
C ALA A 543 -51.59 26.73 -8.43
N ASN A 544 -52.01 27.94 -8.85
CA ASN A 544 -51.35 29.23 -8.55
C ASN A 544 -49.91 29.33 -9.08
N ASP A 545 -49.67 28.91 -10.33
CA ASP A 545 -48.36 29.04 -11.01
C ASP A 545 -47.19 28.40 -10.24
N ARG A 546 -47.47 27.30 -9.54
CA ARG A 546 -46.47 26.51 -8.82
C ARG A 546 -46.14 25.23 -9.56
N LEU A 547 -44.90 24.81 -9.46
CA LEU A 547 -44.43 23.52 -9.99
C LEU A 547 -43.88 22.68 -8.84
N ARG A 548 -44.16 21.38 -8.86
CA ARG A 548 -43.47 20.40 -8.01
C ARG A 548 -42.48 19.63 -8.87
N ILE A 549 -41.20 19.75 -8.54
CA ILE A 549 -40.11 19.02 -9.19
C ILE A 549 -39.68 17.90 -8.24
N GLY A 550 -39.70 16.67 -8.72
CA GLY A 550 -39.20 15.50 -8.00
C GLY A 550 -37.81 15.10 -8.51
N VAL A 551 -36.90 14.81 -7.58
CA VAL A 551 -35.63 14.12 -7.82
C VAL A 551 -35.68 12.82 -7.04
N HIS A 552 -35.65 11.69 -7.74
CA HIS A 552 -35.87 10.37 -7.19
C HIS A 552 -34.57 9.59 -7.21
N ILE A 553 -34.04 9.23 -6.04
CA ILE A 553 -32.78 8.50 -5.93
C ILE A 553 -33.08 7.03 -5.62
N ALA A 554 -32.48 6.10 -6.35
CA ALA A 554 -32.53 4.66 -6.07
C ALA A 554 -32.24 4.38 -4.60
N ALA A 555 -33.01 3.49 -3.97
CA ALA A 555 -32.94 3.28 -2.51
C ALA A 555 -32.39 1.91 -2.07
N PRO A 556 -31.16 1.51 -2.48
CA PRO A 556 -30.59 0.21 -2.09
C PRO A 556 -30.44 0.04 -0.57
N ALA A 557 -30.33 1.12 0.20
CA ALA A 557 -30.30 1.08 1.67
C ALA A 557 -31.56 0.46 2.30
N LEU A 558 -32.66 0.32 1.56
CA LEU A 558 -33.86 -0.40 2.01
C LEU A 558 -33.69 -1.93 1.98
N GLY A 559 -32.79 -2.44 1.13
CA GLY A 559 -32.51 -3.86 0.96
C GLY A 559 -31.17 -4.32 1.53
N ILE A 560 -30.39 -3.40 2.13
CA ILE A 560 -29.08 -3.67 2.71
C ILE A 560 -29.10 -3.16 4.15
N ALA A 561 -28.73 -3.98 5.12
CA ALA A 561 -28.56 -3.61 6.52
C ALA A 561 -27.07 -3.45 6.85
N ARG A 562 -26.77 -2.59 7.83
CA ARG A 562 -25.40 -2.47 8.37
C ARG A 562 -24.93 -3.85 8.87
N ASP A 563 -23.70 -4.18 8.51
CA ASP A 563 -22.96 -5.41 8.83
C ASP A 563 -23.56 -6.71 8.24
N ASP A 564 -24.49 -6.61 7.30
CA ASP A 564 -24.85 -7.75 6.45
C ASP A 564 -23.78 -8.06 5.39
N ILE A 565 -23.89 -9.20 4.70
CA ILE A 565 -22.86 -9.63 3.74
C ILE A 565 -22.72 -8.68 2.56
N ILE A 566 -23.82 -8.08 2.12
CA ILE A 566 -23.81 -7.14 1.00
C ILE A 566 -23.12 -5.84 1.42
N ASP A 567 -23.38 -5.35 2.63
CA ASP A 567 -22.67 -4.23 3.23
C ASP A 567 -21.18 -4.52 3.35
N LEU A 568 -20.79 -5.68 3.87
CA LEU A 568 -19.37 -6.06 3.98
C LEU A 568 -18.68 -6.11 2.61
N GLN A 569 -19.35 -6.62 1.57
CA GLN A 569 -18.85 -6.60 0.20
C GLN A 569 -18.74 -5.17 -0.35
N ALA A 570 -19.77 -4.35 -0.17
CA ALA A 570 -19.79 -2.96 -0.61
C ALA A 570 -18.73 -2.12 0.11
N ARG A 571 -18.52 -2.35 1.41
CA ARG A 571 -17.48 -1.72 2.26
C ARG A 571 -16.06 -2.14 1.86
N THR A 572 -15.90 -3.32 1.27
CA THR A 572 -14.62 -3.76 0.72
C THR A 572 -14.30 -3.08 -0.61
N ARG A 573 -15.32 -2.83 -1.46
CA ARG A 573 -15.15 -2.20 -2.77
C ARG A 573 -15.17 -0.67 -2.70
N LEU A 574 -15.96 -0.09 -1.81
CA LEU A 574 -16.20 1.34 -1.56
C LEU A 574 -16.79 2.15 -2.73
N SER A 575 -16.49 1.81 -3.98
CA SER A 575 -17.00 2.46 -5.18
C SER A 575 -17.03 1.47 -6.35
N THR A 576 -17.90 1.73 -7.33
CA THR A 576 -17.79 1.11 -8.67
C THR A 576 -16.49 1.58 -9.31
N VAL A 577 -15.75 0.65 -9.93
CA VAL A 577 -14.53 0.92 -10.68
C VAL A 577 -14.86 0.97 -12.16
N TYR A 578 -14.61 2.12 -12.79
CA TYR A 578 -14.78 2.27 -14.23
C TYR A 578 -13.48 1.90 -14.92
N VAL A 579 -13.58 1.02 -15.91
CA VAL A 579 -12.50 0.73 -16.84
C VAL A 579 -12.94 1.15 -18.24
N PRO A 580 -12.03 1.55 -19.14
CA PRO A 580 -12.42 1.83 -20.51
C PRO A 580 -13.23 0.67 -21.11
N GLY A 581 -14.47 0.96 -21.54
CA GLY A 581 -15.40 -0.02 -22.12
C GLY A 581 -16.14 -0.96 -21.15
N ASP A 582 -15.83 -0.99 -19.85
CA ASP A 582 -16.46 -1.90 -18.89
C ASP A 582 -16.47 -1.31 -17.45
N LYS A 583 -17.06 -2.01 -16.48
CA LYS A 583 -17.02 -1.58 -15.08
C LYS A 583 -17.17 -2.76 -14.13
N ILE A 584 -16.56 -2.60 -12.96
CA ILE A 584 -16.73 -3.51 -11.83
C ILE A 584 -17.63 -2.82 -10.82
N THR A 585 -18.88 -3.28 -10.71
CA THR A 585 -19.90 -2.65 -9.86
C THR A 585 -19.56 -2.80 -8.37
N MET A 586 -19.93 -1.80 -7.58
CA MET A 586 -19.81 -1.85 -6.12
C MET A 586 -20.71 -2.94 -5.52
N LEU A 587 -21.95 -3.00 -5.99
CA LEU A 587 -22.97 -3.95 -5.54
C LEU A 587 -23.10 -5.13 -6.51
N PRO A 588 -23.58 -6.30 -6.04
CA PRO A 588 -23.87 -7.43 -6.93
C PRO A 588 -24.92 -7.08 -7.99
N ALA A 589 -24.78 -7.65 -9.20
CA ALA A 589 -25.64 -7.34 -10.34
C ALA A 589 -27.14 -7.54 -10.04
N ALA A 590 -27.52 -8.62 -9.35
CA ALA A 590 -28.92 -8.87 -9.00
C ALA A 590 -29.53 -7.76 -8.11
N LEU A 591 -28.72 -7.19 -7.20
CA LEU A 591 -29.16 -6.09 -6.35
C LEU A 591 -29.25 -4.79 -7.14
N VAL A 592 -28.26 -4.52 -8.00
CA VAL A 592 -28.31 -3.38 -8.93
C VAL A 592 -29.57 -3.47 -9.79
N ASP A 593 -29.89 -4.61 -10.38
CA ASP A 593 -31.07 -4.81 -11.24
C ASP A 593 -32.40 -4.57 -10.51
N THR A 594 -32.42 -4.79 -9.19
CA THR A 594 -33.59 -4.54 -8.33
C THR A 594 -33.81 -3.04 -8.12
N PHE A 595 -32.75 -2.29 -7.82
CA PHE A 595 -32.82 -0.90 -7.37
C PHE A 595 -32.54 0.14 -8.46
N THR A 596 -31.81 -0.22 -9.51
CA THR A 596 -31.53 0.66 -10.65
C THR A 596 -32.84 1.19 -11.21
N LEU A 597 -32.87 2.49 -11.53
CA LEU A 597 -34.07 3.16 -12.03
C LEU A 597 -34.28 2.85 -13.51
N LYS A 598 -34.42 1.58 -13.83
CA LYS A 598 -34.64 1.06 -15.18
C LYS A 598 -36.10 1.29 -15.59
N GLU A 599 -36.24 1.72 -16.84
CA GLU A 599 -37.49 1.94 -17.56
C GLU A 599 -38.45 0.76 -17.47
N GLY A 600 -39.75 1.07 -17.39
CA GLY A 600 -40.85 0.12 -17.53
C GLY A 600 -41.35 -0.50 -16.23
N GLY A 601 -40.98 0.03 -15.06
CA GLY A 601 -41.38 -0.55 -13.77
C GLY A 601 -41.40 0.43 -12.60
N LEU A 602 -42.08 0.02 -11.53
CA LEU A 602 -42.05 0.69 -10.23
C LEU A 602 -40.73 0.38 -9.52
N ARG A 603 -40.04 1.43 -9.06
CA ARG A 603 -38.73 1.31 -8.40
C ARG A 603 -38.76 1.98 -7.02
N PRO A 604 -38.14 1.35 -6.00
CA PRO A 604 -38.03 1.93 -4.67
C PRO A 604 -37.04 3.10 -4.67
N VAL A 605 -37.48 4.25 -4.17
CA VAL A 605 -36.70 5.49 -4.20
C VAL A 605 -36.79 6.25 -2.89
N LEU A 606 -35.75 7.04 -2.63
CA LEU A 606 -35.75 8.17 -1.72
C LEU A 606 -35.95 9.43 -2.58
N SER A 607 -37.16 9.95 -2.60
CA SER A 607 -37.54 11.13 -3.38
C SER A 607 -37.31 12.41 -2.61
N PHE A 608 -36.74 13.41 -3.27
CA PHE A 608 -36.71 14.79 -2.85
C PHE A 608 -37.63 15.61 -3.75
N TYR A 609 -38.65 16.24 -3.18
CA TYR A 609 -39.56 17.13 -3.88
C TYR A 609 -39.28 18.58 -3.50
N THR A 610 -39.26 19.45 -4.50
CA THR A 610 -39.23 20.90 -4.33
C THR A 610 -40.46 21.51 -4.99
N ILE A 611 -41.15 22.39 -4.27
CA ILE A 611 -42.23 23.22 -4.82
C ILE A 611 -41.63 24.59 -5.11
N ILE A 612 -41.73 25.03 -6.35
CA ILE A 612 -41.18 26.30 -6.81
C ILE A 612 -42.27 27.22 -7.34
N ASP A 613 -42.02 28.52 -7.25
CA ASP A 613 -42.76 29.53 -8.00
C ASP A 613 -42.26 29.54 -9.45
N SER A 614 -43.15 29.32 -10.42
CA SER A 614 -42.75 29.20 -11.83
C SER A 614 -42.27 30.52 -12.46
N ALA A 615 -42.60 31.66 -11.86
CA ALA A 615 -42.15 32.96 -12.35
C ALA A 615 -40.80 33.36 -11.76
N THR A 616 -40.61 33.19 -10.44
CA THR A 616 -39.36 33.62 -9.76
C THR A 616 -38.32 32.52 -9.64
N GLN A 617 -38.69 31.25 -9.85
CA GLN A 617 -37.87 30.06 -9.61
C GLN A 617 -37.49 29.86 -8.13
N ASP A 618 -38.13 30.58 -7.21
CA ASP A 618 -37.86 30.45 -5.77
C ASP A 618 -38.45 29.16 -5.21
N ILE A 619 -37.69 28.50 -4.34
CA ILE A 619 -38.13 27.32 -3.61
C ILE A 619 -39.06 27.75 -2.47
N VAL A 620 -40.31 27.32 -2.54
CA VAL A 620 -41.38 27.60 -1.57
C VAL A 620 -41.40 26.56 -0.45
N ALA A 621 -41.23 25.29 -0.81
CA ALA A 621 -41.25 24.18 0.14
C ALA A 621 -40.44 23.01 -0.39
N THR A 622 -39.92 22.19 0.51
CA THR A 622 -39.24 20.94 0.19
C THR A 622 -39.79 19.80 1.02
N GLU A 623 -39.76 18.59 0.47
CA GLU A 623 -40.24 17.38 1.12
C GLU A 623 -39.36 16.19 0.72
N THR A 624 -39.12 15.25 1.63
CA THR A 624 -38.41 14.00 1.32
C THR A 624 -39.28 12.81 1.69
N ARG A 625 -39.38 11.82 0.80
CA ARG A 625 -40.24 10.64 0.95
C ARG A 625 -39.53 9.36 0.57
N VAL A 626 -39.88 8.27 1.24
CA VAL A 626 -39.53 6.90 0.84
C VAL A 626 -40.75 6.29 0.18
N GLU A 627 -40.66 5.95 -1.10
CA GLU A 627 -41.82 5.52 -1.90
C GLU A 627 -41.39 4.67 -3.11
N ARG A 628 -42.35 4.32 -3.96
CA ARG A 628 -42.09 3.70 -5.28
C ARG A 628 -42.57 4.61 -6.40
N VAL A 629 -41.70 4.86 -7.36
CA VAL A 629 -41.97 5.70 -8.54
C VAL A 629 -41.89 4.87 -9.81
N PHE A 630 -42.79 5.10 -10.75
CA PHE A 630 -42.75 4.43 -12.05
C PHE A 630 -41.75 5.13 -12.95
N ILE A 631 -40.73 4.41 -13.42
CA ILE A 631 -39.76 4.95 -14.37
C ILE A 631 -40.32 4.76 -15.77
N ALA A 632 -40.84 5.84 -16.33
CA ALA A 632 -41.46 5.84 -17.64
C ALA A 632 -40.41 5.69 -18.74
N HIS A 633 -39.31 6.45 -18.71
CA HIS A 633 -38.28 6.44 -19.77
C HIS A 633 -36.86 6.64 -19.21
N ASN A 634 -35.85 6.00 -19.78
CA ASN A 634 -34.43 6.32 -19.54
C ASN A 634 -33.83 7.08 -20.73
N LEU A 635 -33.74 8.40 -20.65
CA LEU A 635 -33.21 9.25 -21.71
C LEU A 635 -31.67 9.20 -21.75
N ARG A 636 -31.09 9.44 -22.93
CA ARG A 636 -29.64 9.40 -23.15
C ARG A 636 -29.08 10.70 -23.72
N HIS A 637 -28.05 11.26 -23.07
CA HIS A 637 -27.40 12.53 -23.46
C HIS A 637 -27.05 12.56 -24.95
N ASN A 638 -26.29 11.57 -25.40
CA ASN A 638 -25.78 11.46 -26.77
C ASN A 638 -26.87 11.39 -27.86
N LEU A 639 -28.12 11.05 -27.51
CA LEU A 639 -29.23 11.01 -28.46
C LEU A 639 -30.00 12.33 -28.53
N LEU A 640 -29.87 13.17 -27.50
CA LEU A 640 -30.71 14.37 -27.34
C LEU A 640 -29.92 15.67 -27.46
N GLU A 641 -28.62 15.68 -27.15
CA GLU A 641 -27.80 16.91 -27.07
C GLU A 641 -27.74 17.75 -28.35
N GLU A 642 -27.90 17.15 -29.53
CA GLU A 642 -27.96 17.89 -30.79
C GLU A 642 -29.29 18.62 -31.00
N THR A 643 -30.37 18.13 -30.37
CA THR A 643 -31.74 18.66 -30.51
C THR A 643 -32.16 19.53 -29.33
N VAL A 644 -31.66 19.22 -28.12
CA VAL A 644 -31.96 19.92 -26.87
C VAL A 644 -30.86 20.94 -26.60
N THR A 645 -30.88 22.04 -27.36
CA THR A 645 -29.97 23.18 -27.17
C THR A 645 -30.63 24.30 -26.36
N ALA A 646 -29.82 25.21 -25.81
CA ALA A 646 -30.35 26.35 -25.05
C ALA A 646 -31.26 27.22 -25.93
N GLU A 647 -30.90 27.39 -27.21
CA GLU A 647 -31.69 28.12 -28.20
C GLU A 647 -32.99 27.39 -28.53
N ALA A 648 -32.95 26.08 -28.72
CA ALA A 648 -34.14 25.27 -29.02
C ALA A 648 -35.13 25.27 -27.84
N ILE A 649 -34.64 25.16 -26.60
CA ILE A 649 -35.49 25.26 -25.39
C ILE A 649 -36.12 26.66 -25.31
N ALA A 650 -35.33 27.72 -25.49
CA ALA A 650 -35.82 29.10 -25.41
C ALA A 650 -36.84 29.44 -26.50
N ALA A 651 -36.65 28.93 -27.72
CA ALA A 651 -37.59 29.09 -28.83
C ALA A 651 -38.81 28.17 -28.74
N GLY A 652 -38.79 27.16 -27.86
CA GLY A 652 -39.82 26.13 -27.81
C GLY A 652 -39.83 25.23 -29.05
N GLU A 653 -38.69 25.09 -29.72
CA GLU A 653 -38.49 24.31 -30.95
C GLU A 653 -37.93 22.90 -30.65
N GLY A 654 -37.81 22.05 -31.66
CA GLY A 654 -37.32 20.67 -31.55
C GLY A 654 -38.41 19.64 -31.19
N ASP A 655 -38.18 18.39 -31.60
CA ASP A 655 -39.03 17.22 -31.32
C ASP A 655 -38.23 16.20 -30.49
N TYR A 656 -38.51 16.15 -29.19
CA TYR A 656 -37.83 15.29 -28.23
C TYR A 656 -38.76 14.97 -27.05
N PRO A 657 -38.58 13.81 -26.39
CA PRO A 657 -39.43 13.39 -25.28
C PRO A 657 -39.29 14.33 -24.07
N TYR A 658 -40.36 14.45 -23.28
CA TYR A 658 -40.43 15.30 -22.08
C TYR A 658 -40.11 16.79 -22.32
N LYS A 659 -40.43 17.31 -23.50
CA LYS A 659 -40.18 18.71 -23.88
C LYS A 659 -40.80 19.73 -22.90
N LYS A 660 -42.00 19.45 -22.37
CA LYS A 660 -42.68 20.37 -21.45
C LYS A 660 -41.99 20.43 -20.09
N GLU A 661 -41.53 19.28 -19.62
CA GLU A 661 -40.80 19.10 -18.37
C GLU A 661 -39.42 19.75 -18.49
N ILE A 662 -38.68 19.47 -19.57
CA ILE A 662 -37.36 20.07 -19.85
C ILE A 662 -37.46 21.59 -19.93
N ALA A 663 -38.51 22.13 -20.56
CA ALA A 663 -38.71 23.58 -20.68
C ALA A 663 -38.88 24.30 -19.32
N VAL A 664 -39.32 23.61 -18.27
CA VAL A 664 -39.43 24.19 -16.92
C VAL A 664 -38.26 23.84 -16.01
N LEU A 665 -37.62 22.68 -16.20
CA LEU A 665 -36.42 22.29 -15.46
C LEU A 665 -35.22 23.17 -15.84
N TRP A 666 -35.13 23.59 -17.10
CA TRP A 666 -34.03 24.41 -17.60
C TRP A 666 -33.89 25.77 -16.88
N PRO A 667 -34.91 26.65 -16.84
CA PRO A 667 -34.79 27.93 -16.14
C PRO A 667 -34.57 27.75 -14.63
N PHE A 668 -35.13 26.69 -14.03
CA PHE A 668 -34.88 26.39 -12.62
C PHE A 668 -33.41 26.02 -12.36
N ALA A 669 -32.81 25.16 -13.19
CA ALA A 669 -31.40 24.82 -13.09
C ALA A 669 -30.50 26.04 -13.31
N GLN A 670 -30.84 26.93 -14.25
CA GLN A 670 -30.11 28.19 -14.43
C GLN A 670 -30.17 29.09 -13.19
N ALA A 671 -31.34 29.20 -12.54
CA ALA A 671 -31.50 29.97 -11.31
C ALA A 671 -30.67 29.38 -10.15
N LEU A 672 -30.67 28.04 -10.00
CA LEU A 672 -29.83 27.34 -9.03
C LEU A 672 -28.34 27.61 -9.27
N TYR A 673 -27.90 27.46 -10.53
CA TYR A 673 -26.52 27.72 -10.93
C TYR A 673 -26.11 29.16 -10.58
N GLU A 674 -26.87 30.17 -11.01
CA GLU A 674 -26.54 31.58 -10.74
C GLU A 674 -26.47 31.90 -9.25
N LYS A 675 -27.37 31.32 -8.44
CA LYS A 675 -27.34 31.47 -6.98
C LYS A 675 -26.03 30.91 -6.39
N ARG A 676 -25.58 29.74 -6.86
CA ARG A 676 -24.27 29.17 -6.44
C ARG A 676 -23.09 30.01 -6.91
N GLN A 677 -23.13 30.53 -8.15
CA GLN A 677 -22.07 31.39 -8.65
C GLN A 677 -21.93 32.68 -7.83
N GLN A 678 -23.05 33.26 -7.41
CA GLN A 678 -23.04 34.41 -6.50
C GLN A 678 -22.46 34.04 -5.13
N ALA A 679 -22.82 32.89 -4.57
CA ALA A 679 -22.23 32.40 -3.32
C ALA A 679 -20.72 32.19 -3.45
N ARG A 680 -20.23 31.62 -4.56
CA ARG A 680 -18.79 31.48 -4.84
C ARG A 680 -18.07 32.83 -4.87
N ILE A 681 -18.66 33.83 -5.52
CA ILE A 681 -18.11 35.19 -5.53
C ILE A 681 -18.04 35.76 -4.11
N ASN A 682 -19.06 35.52 -3.28
CA ASN A 682 -19.06 35.95 -1.88
C ASN A 682 -17.96 35.26 -1.05
N TYR A 683 -17.56 34.04 -1.41
CA TYR A 683 -16.38 33.35 -0.84
C TYR A 683 -15.04 33.83 -1.42
N GLY A 684 -15.03 34.84 -2.30
CA GLY A 684 -13.83 35.37 -2.95
C GLY A 684 -13.31 34.53 -4.13
N LEU A 685 -14.09 33.55 -4.60
CA LEU A 685 -13.75 32.72 -5.74
C LEU A 685 -14.26 33.31 -7.06
N LYS A 686 -13.55 33.04 -8.15
CA LYS A 686 -14.04 33.36 -9.49
C LYS A 686 -15.22 32.47 -9.86
N ARG A 687 -16.07 32.97 -10.76
CA ARG A 687 -17.13 32.18 -11.42
C ARG A 687 -16.53 30.91 -12.01
N GLU A 688 -17.30 29.83 -11.97
CA GLU A 688 -16.93 28.59 -12.65
C GLU A 688 -16.71 28.85 -14.13
N THR A 689 -15.58 28.36 -14.64
CA THR A 689 -15.31 28.32 -16.07
C THR A 689 -15.68 26.92 -16.54
N PRO A 690 -16.38 26.76 -17.68
CA PRO A 690 -16.66 25.44 -18.23
C PRO A 690 -15.37 24.61 -18.31
N ARG A 691 -15.42 23.38 -17.81
CA ARG A 691 -14.27 22.47 -17.92
C ARG A 691 -13.99 22.18 -19.39
N HIS A 692 -12.73 21.88 -19.69
CA HIS A 692 -12.33 21.43 -21.03
C HIS A 692 -13.06 20.12 -21.40
N ALA A 693 -13.06 19.76 -22.69
CA ALA A 693 -13.74 18.58 -23.21
C ALA A 693 -13.39 17.32 -22.39
N ASP A 694 -14.42 16.59 -21.99
CA ASP A 694 -14.30 15.21 -21.52
C ASP A 694 -14.20 14.27 -22.72
N PHE A 695 -13.91 12.99 -22.50
CA PHE A 695 -13.78 12.02 -23.58
C PHE A 695 -14.45 10.70 -23.18
N ASN A 696 -15.14 10.10 -24.15
CA ASN A 696 -15.69 8.74 -24.04
C ASN A 696 -14.73 7.76 -24.70
N PHE A 697 -14.49 6.63 -24.03
CA PHE A 697 -13.73 5.51 -24.55
C PHE A 697 -14.66 4.35 -24.89
N ALA A 698 -14.58 3.83 -26.12
CA ALA A 698 -15.18 2.57 -26.52
C ALA A 698 -14.08 1.60 -26.97
N ILE A 699 -14.10 0.37 -26.46
CA ILE A 699 -13.08 -0.64 -26.73
C ILE A 699 -13.72 -1.89 -27.28
N GLU A 700 -13.23 -2.34 -28.42
CA GLU A 700 -13.64 -3.57 -29.09
C GLU A 700 -12.40 -4.41 -29.39
N GLY A 701 -12.13 -5.41 -28.55
CA GLY A 701 -10.92 -6.21 -28.62
C GLY A 701 -9.66 -5.36 -28.39
N GLU A 702 -8.83 -5.21 -29.42
CA GLU A 702 -7.60 -4.42 -29.35
C GLU A 702 -7.74 -2.97 -29.86
N PHE A 703 -8.94 -2.60 -30.33
CA PHE A 703 -9.24 -1.31 -30.93
C PHE A 703 -9.92 -0.37 -29.95
N VAL A 704 -9.55 0.91 -30.01
CA VAL A 704 -10.13 1.95 -29.17
C VAL A 704 -10.65 3.10 -30.02
N SER A 705 -11.86 3.56 -29.70
CA SER A 705 -12.43 4.81 -30.17
C SER A 705 -12.50 5.81 -29.02
N ILE A 706 -11.93 6.99 -29.23
CA ILE A 706 -11.96 8.09 -28.26
C ILE A 706 -12.73 9.24 -28.91
N THR A 707 -13.84 9.66 -28.29
CA THR A 707 -14.69 10.73 -28.81
C THR A 707 -14.85 11.85 -27.78
N PRO A 708 -14.76 13.12 -28.17
CA PRO A 708 -14.99 14.23 -27.24
C PRO A 708 -16.43 14.25 -26.75
N ARG A 709 -16.62 14.36 -25.44
CA ARG A 709 -17.90 14.65 -24.79
C ARG A 709 -18.02 16.15 -24.59
N ARG A 710 -19.06 16.76 -25.16
CA ARG A 710 -19.40 18.16 -24.92
C ARG A 710 -20.00 18.28 -23.52
N ARG A 711 -19.28 18.91 -22.59
CA ARG A 711 -19.84 19.29 -21.28
C ARG A 711 -20.61 20.60 -21.39
N GLY A 712 -21.65 20.71 -20.56
CA GLY A 712 -22.41 21.96 -20.42
C GLY A 712 -23.58 22.06 -21.41
N SER A 713 -24.04 20.92 -21.93
CA SER A 713 -25.36 20.85 -22.55
C SER A 713 -26.43 21.25 -21.53
N PRO A 714 -27.61 21.73 -21.97
CA PRO A 714 -28.71 22.04 -21.05
C PRO A 714 -29.08 20.86 -20.15
N LEU A 715 -29.05 19.64 -20.71
CA LEU A 715 -29.29 18.38 -19.99
C LEU A 715 -28.26 18.15 -18.88
N ASP A 716 -26.96 18.27 -19.17
CA ASP A 716 -25.88 18.11 -18.17
C ASP A 716 -26.04 19.08 -17.00
N LEU A 717 -26.35 20.34 -17.29
CA LEU A 717 -26.51 21.37 -16.25
C LEU A 717 -27.72 21.06 -15.37
N MET A 718 -28.86 20.68 -15.95
CA MET A 718 -30.06 20.33 -15.19
C MET A 718 -29.80 19.18 -14.20
N VAL A 719 -29.23 18.07 -14.68
CA VAL A 719 -28.89 16.92 -13.84
C VAL A 719 -27.93 17.33 -12.72
N ALA A 720 -26.86 18.08 -13.05
CA ALA A 720 -25.87 18.51 -12.08
C ALA A 720 -26.46 19.43 -11.00
N GLU A 721 -27.24 20.45 -11.36
CA GLU A 721 -27.80 21.40 -10.40
C GLU A 721 -28.87 20.76 -9.50
N LEU A 722 -29.70 19.87 -10.05
CA LEU A 722 -30.69 19.12 -9.27
C LEU A 722 -30.00 18.17 -8.28
N ALA A 723 -28.95 17.44 -8.71
CA ALA A 723 -28.17 16.62 -7.80
C ALA A 723 -27.47 17.44 -6.71
N ILE A 724 -26.97 18.64 -7.03
CA ILE A 724 -26.37 19.54 -6.04
C ILE A 724 -27.40 20.03 -5.03
N LEU A 725 -28.59 20.41 -5.50
CA LEU A 725 -29.70 20.83 -4.64
C LEU A 725 -30.07 19.72 -3.64
N VAL A 726 -30.20 18.48 -4.11
CA VAL A 726 -30.52 17.31 -3.26
C VAL A 726 -29.41 17.06 -2.24
N ASN A 727 -28.15 16.95 -2.67
CA ASN A 727 -27.01 16.70 -1.78
C ASN A 727 -26.83 17.77 -0.71
N SER A 728 -27.07 19.04 -1.04
CA SER A 728 -27.05 20.16 -0.09
C SER A 728 -28.22 20.10 0.89
N SER A 729 -29.43 19.86 0.38
CA SER A 729 -30.67 19.83 1.18
C SER A 729 -30.71 18.64 2.14
N TRP A 730 -30.29 17.47 1.69
CA TRP A 730 -30.18 16.28 2.53
C TRP A 730 -29.04 16.38 3.54
N GLY A 731 -27.92 17.01 3.18
CA GLY A 731 -26.90 17.40 4.15
C GLY A 731 -27.47 18.30 5.25
N ALA A 732 -28.37 19.23 4.91
CA ALA A 732 -29.07 20.08 5.87
C ALA A 732 -30.04 19.27 6.75
N LEU A 733 -30.74 18.29 6.18
CA LEU A 733 -31.70 17.43 6.87
C LEU A 733 -31.01 16.56 7.94
N LEU A 734 -29.86 15.97 7.62
CA LEU A 734 -29.03 15.22 8.56
C LEU A 734 -28.60 16.11 9.73
N ALA A 735 -28.07 17.29 9.43
CA ALA A 735 -27.65 18.27 10.42
C ALA A 735 -28.82 18.71 11.33
N LYS A 736 -30.00 18.96 10.76
CA LYS A 736 -31.22 19.36 11.48
C LYS A 736 -31.62 18.33 12.55
N TYR A 737 -31.49 17.05 12.27
CA TYR A 737 -31.84 15.98 13.22
C TYR A 737 -30.65 15.50 14.08
N GLY A 738 -29.48 16.12 13.93
CA GLY A 738 -28.27 15.74 14.67
C GLY A 738 -27.78 14.33 14.33
N VAL A 739 -28.07 13.86 13.12
CA VAL A 739 -27.63 12.57 12.60
C VAL A 739 -26.32 12.80 11.85
N PRO A 740 -25.24 12.06 12.14
CA PRO A 740 -23.98 12.22 11.43
C PRO A 740 -24.15 11.82 9.97
N GLY A 741 -23.40 12.48 9.08
CA GLY A 741 -23.41 12.20 7.65
C GLY A 741 -22.01 12.40 7.09
N ILE A 742 -21.74 11.86 5.90
CA ILE A 742 -20.46 12.05 5.21
C ILE A 742 -20.60 13.25 4.27
N TYR A 743 -19.93 14.34 4.63
CA TYR A 743 -19.91 15.61 3.93
C TYR A 743 -18.60 15.79 3.17
N ARG A 744 -18.68 16.33 1.96
CA ARG A 744 -17.53 16.78 1.19
C ARG A 744 -17.39 18.29 1.35
N ALA A 745 -16.37 18.70 2.07
CA ALA A 745 -16.08 20.10 2.37
C ALA A 745 -14.91 20.63 1.54
N GLN A 746 -14.93 21.94 1.27
CA GLN A 746 -13.84 22.65 0.60
C GLN A 746 -13.81 24.10 1.08
N ARG A 747 -12.64 24.59 1.52
CA ARG A 747 -12.41 25.98 1.88
C ARG A 747 -11.54 26.69 0.83
N ALA A 748 -11.81 27.96 0.56
CA ALA A 748 -11.13 28.77 -0.47
C ALA A 748 -9.71 29.18 -0.11
N PHE A 749 -9.37 29.21 1.19
CA PHE A 749 -8.03 29.54 1.68
C PHE A 749 -7.33 28.28 2.21
N GLY A 750 -6.29 27.81 1.50
CA GLY A 750 -5.49 26.62 1.83
C GLY A 750 -5.08 25.83 0.58
N LEU A 751 -4.60 24.59 0.76
CA LEU A 751 -4.57 23.61 -0.33
C LEU A 751 -6.02 23.45 -0.81
N ASN A 752 -6.36 23.90 -2.03
CA ASN A 752 -7.71 23.85 -2.66
C ASN A 752 -8.26 22.42 -2.88
N ARG A 753 -8.04 21.49 -1.94
CA ARG A 753 -8.47 20.10 -1.98
C ARG A 753 -9.77 19.92 -1.21
N THR A 754 -10.69 19.18 -1.81
CA THR A 754 -11.90 18.70 -1.12
C THR A 754 -11.50 17.64 -0.09
N ARG A 755 -12.17 17.62 1.06
CA ARG A 755 -11.99 16.59 2.11
C ARG A 755 -13.34 16.04 2.52
N LEU A 756 -13.38 14.76 2.86
CA LEU A 756 -14.53 14.13 3.47
C LEU A 756 -14.47 14.29 5.00
N GLN A 757 -15.63 14.51 5.61
CA GLN A 757 -15.76 14.66 7.06
C GLN A 757 -17.17 14.30 7.52
N ILE A 758 -17.33 13.98 8.80
CA ILE A 758 -18.61 13.46 9.33
C ILE A 758 -19.61 14.54 9.81
N GLY A 759 -19.23 15.80 9.71
CA GLY A 759 -20.03 16.95 10.14
C GLY A 759 -20.24 17.94 9.00
N PRO A 760 -21.32 18.74 9.03
CA PRO A 760 -21.60 19.70 7.98
C PRO A 760 -20.51 20.78 7.91
N ALA A 761 -20.06 21.09 6.70
CA ALA A 761 -19.21 22.24 6.45
C ALA A 761 -19.37 22.75 5.00
N PRO A 762 -19.02 24.03 4.75
CA PRO A 762 -19.12 24.63 3.44
C PRO A 762 -18.29 23.91 2.38
N HIS A 763 -18.86 23.86 1.17
CA HIS A 763 -18.13 23.56 -0.05
C HIS A 763 -18.06 24.84 -0.88
N GLU A 764 -17.10 25.70 -0.56
CA GLU A 764 -16.98 27.05 -1.11
C GLU A 764 -16.82 27.05 -2.64
N GLY A 765 -16.11 26.05 -3.20
CA GLY A 765 -15.98 25.89 -4.65
C GLY A 765 -17.28 25.53 -5.38
N LEU A 766 -18.26 24.91 -4.70
CA LEU A 766 -19.60 24.66 -5.23
C LEU A 766 -20.58 25.78 -4.82
N GLY A 767 -20.20 26.68 -3.91
CA GLY A 767 -21.09 27.75 -3.44
C GLY A 767 -22.25 27.26 -2.57
N VAL A 768 -22.02 26.23 -1.74
CA VAL A 768 -23.05 25.66 -0.84
C VAL A 768 -22.56 25.58 0.61
N GLU A 769 -23.47 25.74 1.57
CA GLU A 769 -23.18 25.75 3.02
C GLU A 769 -22.84 24.36 3.59
N GLN A 770 -23.39 23.31 2.98
CA GLN A 770 -23.04 21.92 3.23
C GLN A 770 -23.28 21.08 1.98
N TYR A 771 -22.54 19.97 1.85
CA TYR A 771 -22.67 19.09 0.71
C TYR A 771 -22.41 17.64 1.11
N ALA A 772 -23.47 16.83 1.22
CA ALA A 772 -23.39 15.41 1.55
C ALA A 772 -23.65 14.56 0.30
N TRP A 773 -22.68 13.74 -0.12
CA TRP A 773 -22.86 12.85 -1.26
C TRP A 773 -23.93 11.80 -0.97
N SER A 774 -25.06 11.88 -1.67
CA SER A 774 -26.25 11.08 -1.39
C SER A 774 -27.02 10.66 -2.65
N THR A 775 -26.58 11.09 -3.84
CA THR A 775 -27.30 10.91 -5.11
C THR A 775 -26.76 9.75 -5.95
N SER A 776 -25.82 8.94 -5.47
CA SER A 776 -25.34 7.76 -6.20
C SER A 776 -25.07 6.51 -5.33
N PRO A 777 -26.07 6.04 -4.57
CA PRO A 777 -25.90 4.94 -3.61
C PRO A 777 -25.65 3.57 -4.24
N LEU A 778 -25.93 3.36 -5.54
CA LEU A 778 -25.61 2.09 -6.21
C LEU A 778 -24.12 1.91 -6.47
N ARG A 779 -23.38 3.02 -6.59
CA ARG A 779 -21.98 3.05 -7.04
C ARG A 779 -21.00 3.72 -6.10
N ARG A 780 -21.46 4.36 -5.02
CA ARG A 780 -20.61 4.96 -3.99
C ARG A 780 -21.09 4.55 -2.59
N TYR A 781 -20.22 3.93 -1.83
CA TYR A 781 -20.55 3.39 -0.51
C TYR A 781 -20.91 4.49 0.48
N ILE A 782 -20.28 5.66 0.37
CA ILE A 782 -20.61 6.78 1.25
C ILE A 782 -22.00 7.38 0.98
N ASP A 783 -22.49 7.29 -0.27
CA ASP A 783 -23.87 7.65 -0.62
C ASP A 783 -24.86 6.63 -0.03
N LEU A 784 -24.52 5.33 -0.05
CA LEU A 784 -25.30 4.28 0.63
C LEU A 784 -25.35 4.52 2.15
N VAL A 785 -24.22 4.86 2.77
CA VAL A 785 -24.14 5.21 4.20
C VAL A 785 -25.01 6.42 4.54
N ASN A 786 -24.89 7.50 3.75
CA ASN A 786 -25.75 8.68 3.91
C ASN A 786 -27.23 8.34 3.71
N GLN A 787 -27.56 7.45 2.79
CA GLN A 787 -28.94 7.03 2.56
C GLN A 787 -29.52 6.32 3.78
N TRP A 788 -28.79 5.43 4.46
CA TRP A 788 -29.25 4.86 5.74
C TRP A 788 -29.55 5.92 6.80
N GLN A 789 -28.68 6.93 6.93
CA GLN A 789 -28.88 8.03 7.86
C GLN A 789 -30.12 8.87 7.49
N LEU A 790 -30.31 9.14 6.20
CA LEU A 790 -31.47 9.86 5.68
C LEU A 790 -32.78 9.11 5.87
N LEU A 791 -32.78 7.78 5.65
CA LEU A 791 -33.95 6.94 5.92
C LEU A 791 -34.37 7.04 7.39
N ALA A 792 -33.42 7.03 8.33
CA ALA A 792 -33.71 7.25 9.74
C ALA A 792 -34.33 8.64 10.01
N CYS A 793 -33.80 9.70 9.38
CA CYS A 793 -34.35 11.06 9.46
C CYS A 793 -35.81 11.13 8.95
N VAL A 794 -36.09 10.53 7.80
CA VAL A 794 -37.42 10.59 7.16
C VAL A 794 -38.44 9.76 7.93
N GLN A 795 -38.05 8.58 8.43
CA GLN A 795 -38.97 7.66 9.12
C GLN A 795 -39.22 8.03 10.58
N HIS A 796 -38.24 8.63 11.27
CA HIS A 796 -38.28 8.82 12.73
C HIS A 796 -38.13 10.27 13.19
N GLY A 797 -37.85 11.21 12.29
CA GLY A 797 -37.75 12.64 12.60
C GLY A 797 -36.80 12.92 13.77
N VAL A 798 -37.33 13.53 14.85
CA VAL A 798 -36.52 13.89 16.04
C VAL A 798 -35.87 12.67 16.71
N ALA A 799 -36.45 11.48 16.59
CA ALA A 799 -35.89 10.25 17.13
C ALA A 799 -34.81 9.62 16.23
N ALA A 800 -34.55 10.17 15.04
CA ALA A 800 -33.63 9.60 14.05
C ALA A 800 -32.24 9.31 14.62
N LYS A 801 -31.64 10.23 15.39
CA LYS A 801 -30.31 10.02 16.01
C LYS A 801 -30.22 8.77 16.89
N LEU A 802 -31.34 8.34 17.48
CA LEU A 802 -31.40 7.17 18.37
C LEU A 802 -31.45 5.85 17.59
N VAL A 803 -31.97 5.87 16.37
CA VAL A 803 -32.20 4.66 15.55
C VAL A 803 -31.29 4.59 14.33
N ALA A 804 -30.69 5.70 13.91
CA ALA A 804 -29.81 5.76 12.76
C ALA A 804 -28.66 4.75 12.89
N PRO A 805 -28.28 4.04 11.81
CA PRO A 805 -27.29 2.96 11.90
C PRO A 805 -25.91 3.39 12.42
N PHE A 806 -25.52 4.67 12.25
CA PHE A 806 -24.25 5.22 12.71
C PHE A 806 -24.54 6.31 13.71
N LYS A 807 -23.86 6.27 14.86
CA LYS A 807 -24.07 7.24 15.95
C LYS A 807 -23.10 8.42 15.84
N PRO A 808 -23.41 9.57 16.45
CA PRO A 808 -22.41 10.63 16.60
C PRO A 808 -21.13 10.08 17.24
N LYS A 809 -19.98 10.36 16.62
CA LYS A 809 -18.65 9.84 17.02
C LYS A 809 -18.47 8.32 16.85
N ASP A 810 -19.26 7.66 16.00
CA ASP A 810 -19.05 6.26 15.65
C ASP A 810 -17.70 6.07 14.97
N VAL A 811 -16.87 5.19 15.52
CA VAL A 811 -15.49 4.93 15.05
C VAL A 811 -15.52 4.33 13.63
N ASP A 812 -16.52 3.53 13.31
CA ASP A 812 -16.64 2.90 11.99
C ASP A 812 -16.90 3.94 10.91
N LEU A 813 -17.64 5.01 11.23
CA LEU A 813 -17.91 6.10 10.28
C LEU A 813 -16.62 6.87 9.93
N TYR A 814 -15.74 7.09 10.90
CA TYR A 814 -14.41 7.68 10.64
C TYR A 814 -13.53 6.76 9.79
N ALA A 815 -13.53 5.46 10.08
CA ALA A 815 -12.78 4.48 9.29
C ALA A 815 -13.28 4.41 7.84
N ILE A 816 -14.61 4.44 7.63
CA ILE A 816 -15.22 4.47 6.30
C ILE A 816 -14.76 5.70 5.51
N VAL A 817 -14.77 6.88 6.14
CA VAL A 817 -14.32 8.13 5.49
C VAL A 817 -12.86 8.01 5.04
N GLN A 818 -11.96 7.58 5.93
CA GLN A 818 -10.55 7.44 5.62
C GLN A 818 -10.30 6.40 4.51
N ASN A 819 -10.88 5.21 4.66
CA ASN A 819 -10.72 4.12 3.69
C ASN A 819 -11.28 4.49 2.32
N PHE A 820 -12.39 5.24 2.29
CA PHE A 820 -12.98 5.74 1.04
C PHE A 820 -12.04 6.72 0.34
N GLU A 821 -11.46 7.70 1.03
CA GLU A 821 -10.51 8.64 0.41
C GLU A 821 -9.30 7.91 -0.21
N ASP A 822 -8.72 6.95 0.52
CA ASP A 822 -7.55 6.18 0.06
C ASP A 822 -7.90 5.28 -1.14
N THR A 823 -9.00 4.53 -1.05
CA THR A 823 -9.42 3.58 -2.09
C THR A 823 -9.90 4.31 -3.35
N TYR A 824 -10.67 5.38 -3.19
CA TYR A 824 -11.17 6.17 -4.31
C TYR A 824 -10.02 6.83 -5.09
N GLN A 825 -8.98 7.31 -4.40
CA GLN A 825 -7.78 7.82 -5.06
C GLN A 825 -7.00 6.72 -5.79
N ALA A 826 -6.85 5.53 -5.18
CA ALA A 826 -6.18 4.40 -5.82
C ALA A 826 -6.90 3.94 -7.11
N TYR A 827 -8.24 3.94 -7.11
CA TYR A 827 -9.03 3.65 -8.30
C TYR A 827 -8.86 4.72 -9.37
N ALA A 828 -8.88 6.00 -9.00
CA ALA A 828 -8.62 7.09 -9.95
C ALA A 828 -7.23 6.97 -10.58
N ASP A 829 -6.20 6.64 -9.80
CA ASP A 829 -4.83 6.44 -10.31
C ASP A 829 -4.71 5.21 -11.22
N HIS A 830 -5.49 4.17 -10.97
CA HIS A 830 -5.58 3.01 -11.87
C HIS A 830 -6.29 3.37 -13.17
N GLN A 831 -7.46 4.02 -13.09
CA GLN A 831 -8.22 4.48 -14.25
C GLN A 831 -7.39 5.43 -15.13
N ASN A 832 -6.71 6.41 -14.54
CA ASN A 832 -5.83 7.33 -15.27
C ASN A 832 -4.71 6.60 -16.02
N ARG A 833 -4.13 5.55 -15.43
CA ARG A 833 -3.10 4.72 -16.11
C ARG A 833 -3.69 3.92 -17.28
N MET A 834 -4.89 3.35 -17.10
CA MET A 834 -5.58 2.63 -18.17
C MET A 834 -5.99 3.55 -19.32
N GLU A 835 -6.63 4.69 -19.04
CA GLU A 835 -6.99 5.69 -20.04
C GLU A 835 -5.76 6.18 -20.80
N ARG A 836 -4.65 6.41 -20.09
CA ARG A 836 -3.38 6.78 -20.72
C ARG A 836 -2.88 5.69 -21.66
N PHE A 837 -2.89 4.42 -21.26
CA PHE A 837 -2.54 3.30 -22.13
C PHE A 837 -3.38 3.28 -23.41
N TRP A 838 -4.70 3.46 -23.29
CA TRP A 838 -5.60 3.49 -24.42
C TRP A 838 -5.41 4.73 -25.31
N CYS A 839 -5.05 5.88 -24.76
CA CYS A 839 -4.60 7.03 -25.56
C CYS A 839 -3.37 6.70 -26.41
N LEU A 840 -2.40 5.95 -25.87
CA LEU A 840 -1.21 5.55 -26.63
C LEU A 840 -1.55 4.56 -27.75
N ARG A 841 -2.43 3.59 -27.47
CA ARG A 841 -2.98 2.68 -28.48
C ARG A 841 -3.71 3.44 -29.59
N TRP A 842 -4.53 4.43 -29.23
CA TRP A 842 -5.23 5.28 -30.19
C TRP A 842 -4.25 6.03 -31.11
N LEU A 843 -3.20 6.62 -30.55
CA LEU A 843 -2.17 7.32 -31.36
C LEU A 843 -1.50 6.40 -32.39
N LYS A 844 -1.23 5.14 -32.02
CA LYS A 844 -0.69 4.12 -32.92
C LYS A 844 -1.71 3.64 -33.95
N GLN A 845 -2.94 3.35 -33.52
CA GLN A 845 -4.05 2.90 -34.37
C GLN A 845 -4.32 3.92 -35.49
N GLU A 846 -4.47 5.19 -35.12
CA GLU A 846 -4.72 6.30 -36.03
C GLU A 846 -3.46 6.79 -36.76
N LYS A 847 -2.31 6.13 -36.54
CA LYS A 847 -1.00 6.45 -37.14
C LYS A 847 -0.64 7.94 -37.03
N ARG A 848 -0.98 8.57 -35.90
CA ARG A 848 -0.75 10.00 -35.67
C ARG A 848 0.75 10.27 -35.59
N LYS A 849 1.24 11.11 -36.49
CA LYS A 849 2.65 11.59 -36.47
C LYS A 849 2.78 12.98 -35.85
N ARG A 850 1.69 13.75 -35.88
CA ARG A 850 1.62 15.11 -35.39
C ARG A 850 0.27 15.33 -34.72
N VAL A 851 0.25 16.04 -33.60
CA VAL A 851 -0.94 16.25 -32.76
C VAL A 851 -1.01 17.69 -32.28
N LEU A 852 -2.22 18.22 -32.19
CA LEU A 852 -2.47 19.53 -31.63
C LEU A 852 -2.64 19.43 -30.12
N ALA A 853 -1.96 20.31 -29.38
CA ALA A 853 -2.02 20.36 -27.93
C ALA A 853 -2.17 21.80 -27.44
N SER A 854 -2.74 21.93 -26.25
CA SER A 854 -2.91 23.19 -25.53
C SER A 854 -2.00 23.24 -24.31
N VAL A 855 -1.28 24.35 -24.12
CA VAL A 855 -0.45 24.57 -22.94
C VAL A 855 -1.31 24.73 -21.69
N ILE A 856 -1.05 23.94 -20.65
CA ILE A 856 -1.75 24.04 -19.36
C ILE A 856 -0.96 24.95 -18.42
N LYS A 857 0.32 24.61 -18.19
CA LYS A 857 1.23 25.37 -17.33
C LYS A 857 2.67 24.93 -17.55
N GLY A 858 3.58 25.88 -17.78
CA GLY A 858 4.99 25.56 -18.02
C GLY A 858 5.15 24.69 -19.25
N ASP A 859 5.78 23.53 -19.10
CA ASP A 859 5.97 22.52 -20.13
C ASP A 859 4.85 21.45 -20.18
N LEU A 860 3.86 21.54 -19.28
CA LEU A 860 2.71 20.64 -19.27
C LEU A 860 1.71 21.04 -20.36
N VAL A 861 1.44 20.10 -21.26
CA VAL A 861 0.45 20.26 -22.34
C VAL A 861 -0.63 19.19 -22.24
N ARG A 862 -1.78 19.48 -22.82
CA ARG A 862 -2.88 18.53 -23.01
C ARG A 862 -3.20 18.40 -24.50
N PHE A 863 -3.38 17.18 -24.97
CA PHE A 863 -3.79 16.93 -26.36
C PHE A 863 -5.25 17.34 -26.56
N ASP A 864 -5.58 17.83 -27.76
CA ASP A 864 -6.92 18.34 -28.03
C ASP A 864 -7.90 17.23 -28.45
N GLU A 865 -7.42 16.17 -29.11
CA GLU A 865 -8.26 15.08 -29.63
C GLU A 865 -8.46 13.91 -28.64
N ILE A 866 -7.61 13.82 -27.61
CA ILE A 866 -7.61 12.72 -26.63
C ILE A 866 -7.25 13.25 -25.24
N PRO A 867 -7.65 12.57 -24.13
CA PRO A 867 -7.39 13.02 -22.76
C PRO A 867 -5.94 12.74 -22.30
N LEU A 868 -4.95 13.05 -23.13
CA LEU A 868 -3.54 12.81 -22.83
C LEU A 868 -2.85 14.10 -22.35
N LEU A 869 -2.35 14.07 -21.12
CA LEU A 869 -1.47 15.11 -20.58
C LEU A 869 -0.03 14.59 -20.50
N LEU A 870 0.94 15.42 -20.87
CA LEU A 870 2.35 15.16 -20.62
C LEU A 870 3.17 16.44 -20.54
N HIS A 871 4.34 16.32 -19.93
CA HIS A 871 5.38 17.34 -20.00
C HIS A 871 6.15 17.18 -21.32
N VAL A 872 6.34 18.28 -22.05
CA VAL A 872 7.10 18.30 -23.31
C VAL A 872 8.44 19.01 -23.07
N PRO A 873 9.56 18.27 -22.99
CA PRO A 873 10.87 18.86 -22.80
C PRO A 873 11.20 19.89 -23.90
N GLY A 874 11.72 21.05 -23.49
CA GLY A 874 12.15 22.09 -24.42
C GLY A 874 11.01 22.95 -25.00
N LEU A 875 9.78 22.86 -24.47
CA LEU A 875 8.66 23.68 -24.92
C LEU A 875 8.89 25.19 -24.70
N GLY A 876 9.60 25.58 -23.64
CA GLY A 876 9.74 26.98 -23.24
C GLY A 876 8.53 27.49 -22.44
N VAL A 877 8.46 28.81 -22.23
CA VAL A 877 7.37 29.45 -21.46
C VAL A 877 6.34 30.02 -22.42
N HIS A 878 5.13 29.47 -22.39
CA HIS A 878 4.00 29.93 -23.17
C HIS A 878 2.82 30.28 -22.25
N ALA A 879 1.92 31.14 -22.74
CA ALA A 879 0.68 31.44 -22.04
C ALA A 879 -0.21 30.17 -21.98
N ARG A 880 -1.06 30.09 -20.95
CA ARG A 880 -2.07 29.03 -20.86
C ARG A 880 -2.98 29.09 -22.09
N ASP A 881 -3.40 27.91 -22.55
CA ASP A 881 -4.24 27.67 -23.73
C ASP A 881 -3.61 28.05 -25.08
N THR A 882 -2.31 28.40 -25.12
CA THR A 882 -1.57 28.51 -26.39
C THR A 882 -1.59 27.15 -27.12
N LYS A 883 -1.96 27.18 -28.40
CA LYS A 883 -2.03 25.99 -29.25
C LYS A 883 -0.67 25.69 -29.87
N ILE A 884 -0.22 24.46 -29.74
CA ILE A 884 1.09 24.01 -30.18
C ILE A 884 0.95 22.67 -30.90
N TRP A 885 1.53 22.58 -32.08
CA TRP A 885 1.72 21.31 -32.77
C TRP A 885 2.92 20.57 -32.19
N LEU A 886 2.71 19.30 -31.90
CA LEU A 886 3.74 18.38 -31.40
C LEU A 886 3.98 17.27 -32.41
N ASP A 887 5.25 17.00 -32.72
CA ASP A 887 5.64 15.78 -33.45
C ASP A 887 5.76 14.62 -32.46
N ILE A 888 5.17 13.48 -32.78
CA ILE A 888 5.31 12.24 -32.02
C ILE A 888 6.60 11.54 -32.47
N LEU A 889 7.51 11.31 -31.53
CA LEU A 889 8.81 10.67 -31.77
C LEU A 889 8.76 9.16 -31.51
N ALA A 890 8.17 8.78 -30.38
CA ALA A 890 8.07 7.38 -29.95
C ALA A 890 6.85 7.18 -29.04
N ILE A 891 6.28 5.98 -29.08
CA ILE A 891 5.18 5.54 -28.22
C ILE A 891 5.58 4.20 -27.60
N ASP A 892 5.66 4.16 -26.27
CA ASP A 892 5.98 2.98 -25.46
C ASP A 892 4.74 2.59 -24.63
N GLU A 893 4.05 1.53 -25.09
CA GLU A 893 2.87 1.00 -24.41
C GLU A 893 3.20 0.29 -23.09
N LEU A 894 4.41 -0.25 -22.94
CA LEU A 894 4.82 -1.00 -21.76
C LEU A 894 5.08 -0.07 -20.58
N ASN A 895 5.78 1.05 -20.85
CA ASN A 895 6.05 2.09 -19.85
C ASN A 895 4.92 3.12 -19.76
N ILE A 896 3.93 3.06 -20.67
CA ILE A 896 2.82 4.01 -20.77
C ILE A 896 3.37 5.44 -21.01
N GLU A 897 4.31 5.56 -21.94
CA GLU A 897 4.98 6.82 -22.26
C GLU A 897 4.86 7.18 -23.75
N VAL A 898 4.81 8.48 -24.02
CA VAL A 898 4.94 9.06 -25.35
C VAL A 898 6.00 10.14 -25.32
N SER A 899 6.90 10.11 -26.29
CA SER A 899 7.90 11.15 -26.49
C SER A 899 7.44 12.08 -27.61
N CYS A 900 7.36 13.38 -27.31
CA CYS A 900 6.98 14.41 -28.25
C CYS A 900 8.00 15.54 -28.27
N ARG A 901 8.05 16.28 -29.38
CA ARG A 901 8.77 17.56 -29.45
C ARG A 901 7.87 18.66 -30.02
N PRO A 902 8.03 19.92 -29.60
CA PRO A 902 7.31 21.03 -30.21
C PRO A 902 7.78 21.21 -31.65
N SER A 903 6.83 21.34 -32.58
CA SER A 903 7.12 21.56 -34.00
C SER A 903 6.73 22.97 -34.45
N GLN A 904 5.61 23.51 -33.95
CA GLN A 904 5.10 24.84 -34.32
C GLN A 904 4.15 25.38 -33.25
N VAL A 905 4.35 26.64 -32.86
CA VAL A 905 3.40 27.37 -32.01
C VAL A 905 2.45 28.14 -32.93
N LEU A 906 1.14 28.06 -32.66
CA LEU A 906 0.14 28.85 -33.39
C LEU A 906 -0.04 30.18 -32.65
N GLU A 907 0.26 31.30 -33.31
CA GLU A 907 0.01 32.62 -32.76
C GLU A 907 -1.50 32.93 -32.77
N GLY A 908 -2.00 33.55 -31.70
CA GLY A 908 -3.42 33.79 -31.49
C GLY A 908 -4.03 34.66 -32.58
N GLY A 909 -4.76 34.04 -33.52
CA GLY A 909 -5.44 34.74 -34.62
C GLY A 909 -6.03 33.84 -35.71
N GLU A 910 -5.53 32.61 -35.89
CA GLU A 910 -6.01 31.68 -36.93
C GLU A 910 -6.90 30.56 -36.35
N THR A 911 -8.08 30.91 -35.85
CA THR A 911 -9.18 29.95 -35.67
C THR A 911 -10.20 30.18 -36.79
N GLN A 912 -9.90 29.71 -38.00
CA GLN A 912 -10.91 29.48 -39.03
C GLN A 912 -10.85 28.03 -39.49
N ASN A 913 -11.93 27.29 -39.20
CA ASN A 913 -12.40 26.04 -39.81
C ASN A 913 -11.34 25.01 -40.24
N PHE A 914 -11.02 24.06 -39.35
CA PHE A 914 -10.47 22.76 -39.74
C PHE A 914 -11.45 21.64 -39.37
N THR A 915 -12.47 21.48 -40.21
CA THR A 915 -13.24 20.24 -40.36
C THR A 915 -13.16 19.86 -41.84
N GLY A 916 -12.56 18.70 -42.16
CA GLY A 916 -12.30 18.16 -43.52
C GLY A 916 -10.80 18.03 -43.78
N ASP A 917 -10.19 16.91 -44.14
CA ASP A 917 -10.64 15.75 -44.93
C ASP A 917 -10.04 14.45 -44.38
N ALA A 918 -10.88 13.45 -44.10
CA ALA A 918 -10.46 12.05 -43.94
C ALA A 918 -11.47 11.08 -44.61
N ALA A 919 -12.13 11.53 -45.69
CA ALA A 919 -13.08 10.74 -46.45
C ALA A 919 -12.77 10.82 -47.96
N ALA A 920 -11.56 10.47 -48.37
CA ALA A 920 -11.23 10.19 -49.78
C ALA A 920 -9.84 9.56 -49.96
N SER A 921 -9.65 8.29 -49.56
CA SER A 921 -8.73 7.36 -50.23
C SER A 921 -8.73 5.97 -49.59
N CYS A 922 -9.69 5.14 -49.98
CA CYS A 922 -9.49 3.70 -50.17
C CYS A 922 -10.70 3.15 -50.92
N ALA A 923 -10.60 3.23 -52.25
CA ALA A 923 -11.07 2.14 -53.09
C ALA A 923 -10.04 1.00 -53.03
#